data_AF-D7KAJ4-F1
#
_entry.id   AF-D7KAJ4-F1
#
_cell.length_a   1.000
_cell.length_b   1.000
_cell.length_c   1.000
_cell.angle_alpha   90.00
_cell.angle_beta   90.00
_cell.angle_gamma   90.00
#
_symmetry.space_group_name_H-M   'P 1'
#
loop_
_entity.id
_entity.type
_entity.pdbx_description
1 polymer ?
#
loop_
_entity_poly.entity_id
_entity_poly.type
_entity_poly.pdbx_seq_one_letter_code
_entity_poly.pdbx_strand_id
1 'polypeptide(L)'
;MGNLKLALIIKNPRDDVEFLLEKENQPAKFGEEAYDSFVDSDLWDLPSTDLLALEDGVRSGFSISILESCSEEVDLMNFDFESTLILLLANLGIGISDVGEWRFVRSVEEPEFGPDSCVRTCFISGKLLNTDRSLQDNCKWMSMEACFDSLIDVKPGCDRVGPLVLLGLGDGSCQSLKQKLSSSLPIQEYPPGVMLVPMRSRTLKPFKTTNLVVFAPENGSGDHQGTDFVAHGDALIVDPGCLFKLHVELKKIVDALPRKLIVFVTHHHRDHIDGLSAIQESNPDAILVAHVKTRHHIDGWSGNYTPVSGGENIYVNGHKLTVIFAPGHTDGHMALVHISTQSLIVGDHCVGQGSTFLDIRGGGNMTEYFQSTYKFLELSPNVVIPMHGRVNLWPKHMLCGYLKNRRSREESILKATEDGAQTLYDIVANVYSSVDRRFWWAAASNVRLHIDKLAVENKLPEGFSIQKFKASCGLRFAIRWTVGYIRSKIPFKINKPEKEIDSFLVLGSNRVSAPESMVFPGEMAATTTTRPEQRSKTLHNFPLPNLWGNQRHLKCMKIDSISNGGSGDHRLRRRSPPLKFADSSVSIPFRFGNSDHRRPFKSGSEEGIEEFRVKIMSDLKTVRDKITQSMFNKDVIEEEEEEDIDGSGSGQEKEVSPVKPWNLRKRRAACKEPESNSLNHQIYKGFVIEEKIVKNHPSPVRGGGVVEAETTKKMRVKFSVKLSKKEIEEDFIGILGHRPPRRPKKRPRTVQKKLDSLYPGLYLTEVTHDAYKVPEETKV
;
A
#
# COMPACT_ATOMS: atom_id res chain seq x y z
N MET A 1 11.13 27.59 -3.74
CA MET A 1 11.79 26.63 -4.63
C MET A 1 11.33 25.21 -4.27
N GLY A 2 11.52 24.22 -5.15
CA GLY A 2 11.38 22.80 -4.76
C GLY A 2 12.59 22.34 -3.94
N ASN A 3 12.47 21.20 -3.26
CA ASN A 3 13.62 20.60 -2.59
C ASN A 3 14.59 20.07 -3.64
N LEU A 4 15.79 20.64 -3.67
CA LEU A 4 16.90 20.18 -4.48
C LEU A 4 17.83 19.35 -3.59
N LYS A 5 18.13 18.11 -3.98
CA LYS A 5 19.03 17.21 -3.27
C LYS A 5 20.37 17.12 -4.00
N LEU A 6 21.48 17.04 -3.27
CA LEU A 6 22.78 16.66 -3.82
C LEU A 6 23.06 15.19 -3.48
N ALA A 7 23.51 14.41 -4.45
CA ALA A 7 23.94 13.02 -4.28
C ALA A 7 25.35 12.83 -4.87
N LEU A 8 26.21 12.10 -4.15
CA LEU A 8 27.62 11.91 -4.49
C LEU A 8 27.90 10.51 -5.05
N ILE A 9 28.64 10.46 -6.16
CA ILE A 9 29.23 9.24 -6.73
C ILE A 9 30.74 9.33 -6.50
N ILE A 10 31.21 8.81 -5.37
CA ILE A 10 32.64 8.75 -5.06
C ILE A 10 33.18 7.42 -5.60
N LYS A 11 34.11 7.48 -6.56
CA LYS A 11 34.74 6.29 -7.15
C LYS A 11 35.94 5.78 -6.33
N ASN A 12 36.15 4.47 -6.33
CA ASN A 12 37.26 3.83 -5.65
C ASN A 12 38.62 4.31 -6.27
N PRO A 13 39.63 4.61 -5.45
CA PRO A 13 40.96 5.00 -5.95
C PRO A 13 41.65 3.92 -6.79
N ARG A 14 41.39 2.63 -6.50
CA ARG A 14 42.04 1.47 -7.13
C ARG A 14 41.26 0.88 -8.30
N ASP A 15 39.96 1.15 -8.38
CA ASP A 15 39.06 0.61 -9.42
C ASP A 15 38.00 1.67 -9.79
N ASP A 16 37.74 1.88 -11.09
CA ASP A 16 36.70 2.81 -11.56
C ASP A 16 35.30 2.17 -11.66
N VAL A 17 35.19 0.85 -11.39
CA VAL A 17 33.95 0.07 -11.35
C VAL A 17 33.20 0.23 -10.02
N GLU A 18 33.91 0.37 -8.91
CA GLU A 18 33.32 0.51 -7.57
C GLU A 18 33.06 1.97 -7.18
N PHE A 19 31.98 2.17 -6.43
CA PHE A 19 31.59 3.45 -5.84
C PHE A 19 31.20 3.28 -4.37
N LEU A 20 31.30 4.38 -3.63
CA LEU A 20 31.04 4.42 -2.19
C LEU A 20 29.53 4.53 -1.93
N LEU A 21 29.02 3.67 -1.05
CA LEU A 21 27.70 3.76 -0.45
C LEU A 21 27.80 4.14 1.02
N GLU A 22 26.88 4.98 1.46
CA GLU A 22 26.66 5.33 2.86
C GLU A 22 25.48 4.52 3.42
N LYS A 23 25.58 4.11 4.69
CA LYS A 23 24.53 3.44 5.43
C LYS A 23 23.48 4.46 5.86
N GLU A 24 22.28 4.33 5.31
CA GLU A 24 21.14 5.19 5.63
C GLU A 24 20.72 5.05 7.09
N ASN A 25 20.39 6.18 7.71
CA ASN A 25 19.98 6.23 9.11
C ASN A 25 18.64 5.53 9.32
N GLN A 26 18.63 4.50 10.17
CA GLN A 26 17.39 3.81 10.55
C GLN A 26 16.44 4.80 11.27
N PRO A 27 15.12 4.73 11.03
CA PRO A 27 14.14 5.54 11.77
C PRO A 27 14.21 5.34 13.28
N ALA A 28 13.88 6.40 14.04
CA ALA A 28 13.89 6.35 15.49
C ALA A 28 12.96 5.25 16.05
N LYS A 29 13.46 4.47 17.01
CA LYS A 29 12.71 3.42 17.71
C LYS A 29 11.46 3.98 18.40
N PHE A 30 10.44 3.14 18.52
CA PHE A 30 9.16 3.50 19.11
C PHE A 30 9.19 3.54 20.64
N GLY A 31 10.18 2.90 21.28
CA GLY A 31 10.29 2.79 22.74
C GLY A 31 9.43 1.67 23.32
N GLU A 32 9.07 0.68 22.51
CA GLU A 32 8.14 -0.41 22.83
C GLU A 32 8.63 -1.72 22.19
N GLU A 33 9.01 -2.71 23.02
CA GLU A 33 9.64 -3.97 22.58
C GLU A 33 8.82 -4.74 21.53
N ALA A 34 7.49 -4.71 21.65
CA ALA A 34 6.56 -5.35 20.71
C ALA A 34 6.57 -4.73 19.29
N TYR A 35 7.20 -3.57 19.12
CA TYR A 35 7.40 -2.91 17.81
C TYR A 35 8.88 -2.84 17.45
N ASP A 36 9.75 -2.53 18.42
CA ASP A 36 11.19 -2.41 18.22
C ASP A 36 11.90 -3.75 17.98
N SER A 37 11.20 -4.88 18.15
CA SER A 37 11.64 -6.21 17.70
C SER A 37 11.56 -6.40 16.18
N PHE A 38 10.73 -5.63 15.47
CA PHE A 38 10.60 -5.70 14.01
C PHE A 38 11.63 -4.81 13.31
N VAL A 39 12.88 -5.27 13.27
CA VAL A 39 14.01 -4.53 12.69
C VAL A 39 14.08 -4.73 11.17
N ASP A 40 14.11 -3.63 10.42
CA ASP A 40 14.40 -3.59 8.98
C ASP A 40 15.90 -3.83 8.73
N SER A 41 16.27 -4.55 7.66
CA SER A 41 17.68 -4.71 7.28
C SER A 41 18.32 -3.36 6.98
N ASP A 42 19.64 -3.26 7.16
CA ASP A 42 20.40 -2.07 6.78
C ASP A 42 20.19 -1.69 5.31
N LEU A 43 20.10 -0.38 5.08
CA LEU A 43 19.89 0.23 3.78
C LEU A 43 21.14 1.04 3.44
N TRP A 44 21.59 0.91 2.20
CA TRP A 44 22.81 1.53 1.71
C TRP A 44 22.52 2.25 0.40
N ASP A 45 22.81 3.54 0.32
CA ASP A 45 22.53 4.35 -0.88
C ASP A 45 23.67 5.35 -1.15
N LEU A 46 23.57 6.11 -2.23
CA LEU A 46 24.54 7.17 -2.52
C LEU A 46 24.46 8.28 -1.44
N PRO A 47 25.60 8.72 -0.87
CA PRO A 47 25.65 9.80 0.11
C PRO A 47 24.90 11.03 -0.40
N SER A 48 23.90 11.51 0.35
CA SER A 48 23.02 12.57 -0.15
C SER A 48 22.33 13.42 0.92
N THR A 49 22.11 14.70 0.62
CA THR A 49 21.41 15.64 1.51
C THR A 49 20.72 16.75 0.72
N ASP A 50 19.75 17.43 1.34
CA ASP A 50 19.11 18.61 0.74
C ASP A 50 20.12 19.77 0.62
N LEU A 51 20.13 20.43 -0.54
CA LEU A 51 20.95 21.61 -0.79
C LEU A 51 20.37 22.83 -0.06
N LEU A 52 21.20 23.46 0.76
CA LEU A 52 20.84 24.68 1.47
C LEU A 52 20.71 25.84 0.48
N ALA A 53 19.64 26.64 0.58
CA ALA A 53 19.50 27.85 -0.21
C ALA A 53 20.44 28.94 0.31
N LEU A 54 21.06 29.70 -0.59
CA LEU A 54 21.86 30.87 -0.25
C LEU A 54 20.95 32.03 0.17
N GLU A 55 21.37 32.79 1.19
CA GLU A 55 20.77 34.09 1.48
C GLU A 55 21.16 35.11 0.40
N ASP A 56 20.22 36.01 0.05
CA ASP A 56 20.32 36.90 -1.11
C ASP A 56 21.65 37.65 -1.20
N GLY A 57 22.47 37.31 -2.21
CA GLY A 57 23.66 38.08 -2.61
C GLY A 57 25.02 37.39 -2.41
N VAL A 58 25.08 36.26 -1.69
CA VAL A 58 26.30 35.44 -1.61
C VAL A 58 26.33 34.49 -2.81
N ARG A 59 27.43 34.45 -3.56
CA ARG A 59 27.66 33.44 -4.63
C ARG A 59 28.62 32.37 -4.13
N SER A 60 28.29 31.11 -4.39
CA SER A 60 29.21 29.97 -4.21
C SER A 60 30.52 30.22 -4.98
N GLY A 61 31.66 30.01 -4.31
CA GLY A 61 33.01 30.15 -4.88
C GLY A 61 33.53 28.88 -5.56
N PHE A 62 32.74 27.80 -5.57
CA PHE A 62 33.17 26.47 -6.01
C PHE A 62 33.40 26.37 -7.53
N SER A 63 34.11 25.33 -7.96
CA SER A 63 34.63 25.19 -9.33
C SER A 63 33.59 25.46 -10.43
N ILE A 64 33.81 26.56 -11.16
CA ILE A 64 32.95 27.11 -12.20
C ILE A 64 32.56 26.06 -13.26
N SER A 65 33.45 25.10 -13.57
CA SER A 65 33.22 24.05 -14.57
C SER A 65 32.00 23.17 -14.31
N ILE A 66 31.65 22.90 -13.04
CA ILE A 66 30.47 22.11 -12.68
C ILE A 66 29.21 22.97 -12.82
N LEU A 67 29.27 24.21 -12.32
CA LEU A 67 28.18 25.17 -12.36
C LEU A 67 27.78 25.53 -13.80
N GLU A 68 28.76 25.67 -14.70
CA GLU A 68 28.54 25.82 -16.14
C GLU A 68 27.89 24.57 -16.76
N SER A 69 28.40 23.38 -16.44
CA SER A 69 27.85 22.09 -16.95
C SER A 69 26.42 21.81 -16.47
N CYS A 70 26.03 22.30 -15.28
CA CYS A 70 24.69 22.16 -14.74
C CYS A 70 23.69 23.21 -15.27
N SER A 71 24.18 24.32 -15.82
CA SER A 71 23.39 25.55 -16.02
C SER A 71 22.21 25.43 -16.99
N GLU A 72 22.22 24.43 -17.88
CA GLU A 72 21.12 24.16 -18.82
C GLU A 72 19.95 23.36 -18.18
N GLU A 73 20.17 22.65 -17.06
CA GLU A 73 19.16 21.82 -16.40
C GLU A 73 18.73 22.33 -15.01
N VAL A 74 19.68 22.84 -14.20
CA VAL A 74 19.47 23.22 -12.80
C VAL A 74 20.23 24.49 -12.44
N ASP A 75 19.49 25.51 -12.01
CA ASP A 75 20.08 26.73 -11.45
C ASP A 75 20.62 26.49 -10.03
N LEU A 76 21.87 26.02 -9.97
CA LEU A 76 22.63 25.80 -8.74
C LEU A 76 23.14 27.12 -8.10
N MET A 77 23.04 28.27 -8.79
CA MET A 77 23.63 29.53 -8.30
C MET A 77 22.96 30.06 -7.03
N ASN A 78 21.74 29.59 -6.72
CA ASN A 78 20.98 29.98 -5.53
C ASN A 78 21.17 29.01 -4.34
N PHE A 79 22.11 28.06 -4.42
CA PHE A 79 22.33 27.03 -3.40
C PHE A 79 23.79 27.01 -2.91
N ASP A 80 23.98 26.77 -1.60
CA ASP A 80 25.30 26.65 -0.97
C ASP A 80 25.85 25.25 -1.20
N PHE A 81 26.28 25.03 -2.44
CA PHE A 81 26.84 23.77 -2.90
C PHE A 81 28.12 23.38 -2.15
N GLU A 82 28.98 24.36 -1.84
CA GLU A 82 30.29 24.11 -1.23
C GLU A 82 30.15 23.64 0.23
N SER A 83 29.38 24.36 1.06
CA SER A 83 29.14 23.93 2.44
C SER A 83 28.39 22.60 2.49
N THR A 84 27.45 22.37 1.57
CA THR A 84 26.70 21.11 1.49
C THR A 84 27.61 19.93 1.11
N LEU A 85 28.53 20.14 0.17
CA LEU A 85 29.51 19.13 -0.24
C LEU A 85 30.52 18.83 0.89
N ILE A 86 31.03 19.87 1.57
CA ILE A 86 31.92 19.71 2.72
C ILE A 86 31.23 18.93 3.85
N LEU A 87 29.94 19.22 4.13
CA LEU A 87 29.14 18.51 5.14
C LEU A 87 28.99 17.02 4.80
N LEU A 88 28.64 16.69 3.55
CA LEU A 88 28.52 15.29 3.11
C LEU A 88 29.85 14.55 3.22
N LEU A 89 30.95 15.14 2.75
CA LEU A 89 32.27 14.50 2.81
C LEU A 89 32.75 14.31 4.26
N ALA A 90 32.44 15.27 5.15
CA ALA A 90 32.76 15.16 6.57
C ALA A 90 32.05 13.97 7.25
N ASN A 91 30.79 13.69 6.91
CA ASN A 91 30.07 12.50 7.41
C ASN A 91 30.74 11.19 7.00
N LEU A 92 31.38 11.16 5.81
CA LEU A 92 32.13 10.01 5.29
C LEU A 92 33.57 9.94 5.81
N GLY A 93 34.05 10.94 6.58
CA GLY A 93 35.44 11.06 6.99
C GLY A 93 36.42 11.41 5.85
N ILE A 94 35.91 12.01 4.78
CA ILE A 94 36.64 12.41 3.58
C ILE A 94 36.83 13.93 3.61
N GLY A 95 38.03 14.43 3.32
CA GLY A 95 38.28 15.85 3.11
C GLY A 95 38.04 16.21 1.64
N ILE A 96 37.61 17.44 1.35
CA ILE A 96 37.36 17.88 -0.02
C ILE A 96 38.60 17.81 -0.93
N SER A 97 39.80 17.93 -0.35
CA SER A 97 41.09 17.76 -1.02
C SER A 97 41.51 16.30 -1.26
N ASP A 98 40.83 15.32 -0.65
CA ASP A 98 41.08 13.90 -0.87
C ASP A 98 40.39 13.36 -2.13
N VAL A 99 39.43 14.12 -2.68
CA VAL A 99 38.75 13.82 -3.94
C VAL A 99 39.35 14.67 -5.05
N GLY A 100 39.55 14.05 -6.22
CA GLY A 100 40.04 14.72 -7.42
C GLY A 100 38.99 15.60 -8.09
N GLU A 101 39.10 15.79 -9.40
CA GLU A 101 38.15 16.60 -10.16
C GLU A 101 36.70 16.12 -9.99
N TRP A 102 35.84 17.04 -9.56
CA TRP A 102 34.40 16.85 -9.49
C TRP A 102 33.76 17.10 -10.87
N ARG A 103 32.79 16.25 -11.24
CA ARG A 103 32.09 16.31 -12.53
C ARG A 103 30.59 16.13 -12.32
N PHE A 104 29.79 16.97 -12.97
CA PHE A 104 28.35 16.73 -13.08
C PHE A 104 28.09 15.43 -13.84
N VAL A 105 27.12 14.64 -13.36
CA VAL A 105 26.69 13.40 -14.01
C VAL A 105 25.34 13.61 -14.69
N ARG A 106 24.34 14.06 -13.93
CA ARG A 106 22.97 14.32 -14.40
C ARG A 106 22.13 15.02 -13.33
N SER A 107 21.00 15.60 -13.74
CA SER A 107 19.88 15.84 -12.83
C SER A 107 18.77 14.81 -13.05
N VAL A 108 17.99 14.53 -12.00
CA VAL A 108 16.77 13.71 -12.08
C VAL A 108 15.66 14.40 -11.29
N GLU A 109 14.53 14.66 -11.96
CA GLU A 109 13.31 15.13 -11.31
C GLU A 109 12.39 13.95 -11.02
N GLU A 110 12.06 13.73 -9.74
CA GLU A 110 11.21 12.63 -9.32
C GLU A 110 9.71 12.95 -9.51
N PRO A 111 8.87 11.96 -9.85
CA PRO A 111 7.42 12.18 -10.02
C PRO A 111 6.71 12.83 -8.80
N GLU A 112 5.63 13.58 -9.06
CA GLU A 112 4.77 14.16 -8.00
C GLU A 112 3.86 13.06 -7.39
N PHE A 113 4.43 12.23 -6.51
CA PHE A 113 3.69 11.27 -5.69
C PHE A 113 2.76 11.93 -4.67
N GLY A 114 3.12 13.13 -4.21
CA GLY A 114 2.40 13.90 -3.20
C GLY A 114 2.41 13.27 -1.81
N PRO A 115 1.87 13.99 -0.80
CA PRO A 115 1.44 15.38 -0.88
C PRO A 115 2.59 16.38 -0.88
N ASP A 116 3.80 15.95 -0.51
CA ASP A 116 5.02 16.74 -0.57
C ASP A 116 5.36 17.16 -2.00
N SER A 117 6.20 18.19 -2.14
CA SER A 117 6.63 18.67 -3.45
C SER A 117 7.47 17.64 -4.21
N CYS A 118 7.55 17.84 -5.53
CA CYS A 118 8.58 17.24 -6.36
C CYS A 118 9.97 17.43 -5.72
N VAL A 119 10.79 16.38 -5.79
CA VAL A 119 12.20 16.38 -5.37
C VAL A 119 13.03 16.28 -6.64
N ARG A 120 14.04 17.14 -6.76
CA ARG A 120 15.01 17.07 -7.85
C ARG A 120 16.37 16.73 -7.25
N THR A 121 17.04 15.70 -7.77
CA THR A 121 18.35 15.26 -7.30
C THR A 121 19.41 15.57 -8.34
N CYS A 122 20.45 16.30 -7.92
CA CYS A 122 21.65 16.58 -8.69
C CYS A 122 22.71 15.53 -8.34
N PHE A 123 23.24 14.84 -9.34
CA PHE A 123 24.29 13.83 -9.17
C PHE A 123 25.63 14.38 -9.65
N ILE A 124 26.62 14.34 -8.76
CA ILE A 124 28.01 14.65 -9.10
C ILE A 124 28.90 13.44 -8.82
N SER A 125 29.99 13.31 -9.57
CA SER A 125 31.00 12.28 -9.37
C SER A 125 32.35 12.89 -9.06
N GLY A 126 33.13 12.17 -8.26
CA GLY A 126 34.53 12.48 -7.97
C GLY A 126 35.30 11.19 -7.72
N LYS A 127 36.61 11.17 -7.99
CA LYS A 127 37.46 10.02 -7.73
C LYS A 127 38.31 10.28 -6.48
N LEU A 128 38.24 9.40 -5.49
CA LEU A 128 39.08 9.49 -4.30
C LEU A 128 40.55 9.25 -4.69
N LEU A 129 41.48 10.03 -4.12
CA LEU A 129 42.89 10.05 -4.54
C LEU A 129 43.81 9.16 -3.68
N ASN A 130 43.43 8.85 -2.44
CA ASN A 130 44.27 8.14 -1.47
C ASN A 130 43.58 6.86 -0.97
N THR A 131 44.34 5.78 -0.82
CA THR A 131 43.83 4.43 -0.54
C THR A 131 43.88 4.00 0.92
N ASP A 132 44.58 4.74 1.77
CA ASP A 132 45.03 4.23 3.07
C ASP A 132 44.14 4.64 4.25
N ARG A 133 42.94 5.16 3.98
CA ARG A 133 41.92 5.37 5.01
C ARG A 133 41.12 4.09 5.20
N SER A 134 41.07 3.60 6.45
CA SER A 134 40.01 2.68 6.87
C SER A 134 38.66 3.36 6.60
N LEU A 135 37.80 2.72 5.81
CA LEU A 135 36.40 3.11 5.74
C LEU A 135 35.81 3.10 7.15
N GLN A 136 34.97 4.08 7.45
CA GLN A 136 34.10 4.03 8.63
C GLN A 136 33.08 2.89 8.46
N ASP A 137 32.58 2.32 9.56
CA ASP A 137 31.61 1.21 9.54
C ASP A 137 30.25 1.57 8.90
N ASN A 138 30.00 2.86 8.62
CA ASN A 138 28.85 3.36 7.87
C ASN A 138 29.08 3.45 6.35
N CYS A 139 30.25 3.06 5.83
CA CYS A 139 30.64 3.19 4.42
C CYS A 139 31.06 1.86 3.82
N LYS A 140 30.69 1.58 2.56
CA LYS A 140 31.18 0.41 1.82
C LYS A 140 31.36 0.68 0.33
N TRP A 141 32.32 0.00 -0.29
CA TRP A 141 32.45 -0.04 -1.75
C TRP A 141 31.51 -1.10 -2.33
N MET A 142 30.83 -0.78 -3.43
CA MET A 142 30.08 -1.75 -4.24
C MET A 142 30.22 -1.43 -5.74
N SER A 143 30.15 -2.47 -6.57
CA SER A 143 29.97 -2.34 -8.02
C SER A 143 28.47 -2.23 -8.37
N MET A 144 28.16 -1.76 -9.57
CA MET A 144 26.76 -1.68 -10.03
C MET A 144 26.14 -3.07 -10.18
N GLU A 145 26.93 -4.06 -10.60
CA GLU A 145 26.52 -5.48 -10.68
C GLU A 145 26.10 -6.01 -9.29
N ALA A 146 26.94 -5.83 -8.26
CA ALA A 146 26.62 -6.25 -6.90
C ALA A 146 25.38 -5.53 -6.33
N CYS A 147 25.16 -4.26 -6.72
CA CYS A 147 23.95 -3.52 -6.37
C CYS A 147 22.69 -4.08 -7.05
N PHE A 148 22.76 -4.42 -8.34
CA PHE A 148 21.66 -5.05 -9.07
C PHE A 148 21.32 -6.44 -8.52
N ASP A 149 22.32 -7.28 -8.25
CA ASP A 149 22.12 -8.61 -7.65
C ASP A 149 21.39 -8.52 -6.30
N SER A 150 21.80 -7.55 -5.46
CA SER A 150 21.19 -7.28 -4.15
C SER A 150 19.73 -6.78 -4.24
N LEU A 151 19.33 -6.24 -5.39
CA LEU A 151 17.97 -5.74 -5.65
C LEU A 151 17.07 -6.78 -6.33
N ILE A 152 17.63 -7.65 -7.18
CA ILE A 152 16.87 -8.58 -8.04
C ILE A 152 16.68 -9.96 -7.40
N ASP A 153 17.67 -10.47 -6.64
CA ASP A 153 17.61 -11.75 -5.89
C ASP A 153 17.74 -11.50 -4.38
N VAL A 154 16.69 -10.91 -3.81
CA VAL A 154 16.66 -10.53 -2.40
C VAL A 154 16.69 -11.75 -1.48
N LYS A 155 17.75 -11.84 -0.68
CA LYS A 155 17.89 -12.85 0.39
C LYS A 155 17.46 -12.28 1.74
N PRO A 156 16.69 -13.02 2.56
CA PRO A 156 16.26 -12.57 3.88
C PRO A 156 17.45 -12.21 4.78
N GLY A 157 17.42 -11.02 5.39
CA GLY A 157 18.47 -10.54 6.30
C GLY A 157 19.71 -9.98 5.63
N CYS A 158 19.78 -9.92 4.30
CA CYS A 158 20.86 -9.22 3.60
C CYS A 158 20.68 -7.70 3.61
N ASP A 159 21.80 -7.00 3.36
CA ASP A 159 21.83 -5.57 3.06
C ASP A 159 20.89 -5.21 1.91
N ARG A 160 20.28 -4.03 2.00
CA ARG A 160 19.41 -3.46 0.98
C ARG A 160 20.11 -2.28 0.31
N VAL A 161 19.85 -2.09 -0.98
CA VAL A 161 20.38 -0.96 -1.77
C VAL A 161 19.26 0.04 -2.01
N GLY A 162 19.52 1.33 -1.87
CA GLY A 162 18.54 2.40 -2.05
C GLY A 162 18.32 2.84 -3.51
N PRO A 163 17.33 3.71 -3.76
CA PRO A 163 16.96 4.15 -5.10
C PRO A 163 17.96 5.11 -5.76
N LEU A 164 18.77 5.87 -5.01
CA LEU A 164 19.69 6.85 -5.63
C LEU A 164 20.78 6.16 -6.44
N VAL A 165 21.22 4.95 -6.06
CA VAL A 165 22.09 4.11 -6.90
C VAL A 165 21.49 3.93 -8.30
N LEU A 166 20.23 3.49 -8.42
CA LEU A 166 19.59 3.27 -9.72
C LEU A 166 19.35 4.59 -10.49
N LEU A 167 18.96 5.66 -9.79
CA LEU A 167 18.65 6.95 -10.41
C LEU A 167 19.91 7.68 -10.90
N GLY A 168 21.02 7.58 -10.16
CA GLY A 168 22.27 8.27 -10.44
C GLY A 168 23.21 7.52 -11.37
N LEU A 169 23.36 6.20 -11.17
CA LEU A 169 24.33 5.36 -11.88
C LEU A 169 23.72 4.45 -12.95
N GLY A 170 22.41 4.17 -12.85
CA GLY A 170 21.75 3.31 -13.83
C GLY A 170 21.81 3.89 -15.24
N ASP A 171 22.20 3.04 -16.20
CA ASP A 171 22.25 3.23 -17.65
C ASP A 171 20.91 3.71 -18.25
N GLY A 172 19.85 3.70 -17.44
CA GLY A 172 18.48 3.76 -17.86
C GLY A 172 18.06 2.43 -18.48
N SER A 173 18.15 1.31 -17.77
CA SER A 173 17.46 0.06 -18.15
C SER A 173 15.95 0.29 -18.39
N CYS A 174 15.38 1.25 -17.66
CA CYS A 174 14.05 1.83 -17.89
C CYS A 174 13.81 2.32 -19.33
N GLN A 175 14.86 2.56 -20.13
CA GLN A 175 14.81 3.17 -21.46
C GLN A 175 13.82 2.47 -22.39
N SER A 176 13.72 1.14 -22.43
CA SER A 176 12.90 0.52 -23.46
C SER A 176 11.41 0.88 -23.34
N LEU A 177 10.82 0.84 -22.14
CA LEU A 177 9.46 1.36 -21.94
C LEU A 177 9.44 2.90 -21.84
N LYS A 178 10.41 3.55 -21.20
CA LYS A 178 10.48 5.02 -21.04
C LYS A 178 10.82 5.79 -22.33
N GLN A 179 11.25 5.10 -23.40
CA GLN A 179 11.42 5.60 -24.77
C GLN A 179 10.21 5.25 -25.65
N LYS A 180 9.58 4.07 -25.47
CA LYS A 180 8.28 3.74 -26.11
C LYS A 180 7.20 4.71 -25.64
N LEU A 181 7.23 5.06 -24.35
CA LEU A 181 6.43 6.11 -23.74
C LEU A 181 7.07 7.48 -23.99
N SER A 182 6.24 8.51 -24.12
CA SER A 182 6.71 9.89 -24.31
C SER A 182 7.61 10.32 -23.14
N SER A 183 8.73 10.99 -23.45
CA SER A 183 9.68 11.56 -22.48
C SER A 183 9.06 12.54 -21.46
N SER A 184 7.80 12.94 -21.69
CA SER A 184 7.00 13.80 -20.84
C SER A 184 6.30 13.10 -19.66
N LEU A 185 6.25 11.76 -19.60
CA LEU A 185 5.60 11.04 -18.50
C LEU A 185 6.55 10.91 -17.30
N PRO A 186 6.16 11.37 -16.08
CA PRO A 186 6.98 11.21 -14.89
C PRO A 186 6.88 9.76 -14.40
N ILE A 187 7.96 9.00 -14.56
CA ILE A 187 8.07 7.58 -14.19
C ILE A 187 9.29 7.38 -13.29
N GLN A 188 9.09 6.71 -12.16
CA GLN A 188 10.15 6.16 -11.30
C GLN A 188 10.16 4.63 -11.45
N GLU A 189 11.35 4.03 -11.58
CA GLU A 189 11.53 2.58 -11.50
C GLU A 189 12.26 2.26 -10.20
N TYR A 190 11.60 1.57 -9.26
CA TYR A 190 12.24 1.04 -8.05
C TYR A 190 11.32 0.05 -7.31
N PRO A 191 11.77 -1.17 -6.97
CA PRO A 191 13.04 -1.79 -7.41
C PRO A 191 13.09 -2.08 -8.93
N PRO A 192 14.19 -2.63 -9.47
CA PRO A 192 14.33 -2.94 -10.88
C PRO A 192 13.16 -3.79 -11.42
N GLY A 193 12.66 -3.43 -12.60
CA GLY A 193 11.48 -4.03 -13.24
C GLY A 193 10.12 -3.53 -12.71
N VAL A 194 10.09 -2.68 -11.68
CA VAL A 194 8.87 -2.14 -11.08
C VAL A 194 8.73 -0.65 -11.38
N MET A 195 7.95 -0.31 -12.41
CA MET A 195 7.70 1.08 -12.80
C MET A 195 6.47 1.64 -12.09
N LEU A 196 6.58 2.89 -11.63
CA LEU A 196 5.55 3.64 -10.92
C LEU A 196 5.23 4.92 -11.68
N VAL A 197 3.96 5.08 -12.05
CA VAL A 197 3.44 6.27 -12.75
C VAL A 197 2.33 6.89 -11.90
N PRO A 198 2.58 8.01 -11.18
CA PRO A 198 1.54 8.64 -10.37
C PRO A 198 0.52 9.36 -11.26
N MET A 199 -0.57 8.66 -11.58
CA MET A 199 -1.65 9.13 -12.42
C MET A 199 -2.62 9.98 -11.60
N ARG A 200 -2.99 11.19 -12.07
CA ARG A 200 -3.94 12.03 -11.31
C ARG A 200 -5.30 11.34 -11.25
N SER A 201 -5.86 11.19 -10.06
CA SER A 201 -7.02 10.33 -9.78
C SER A 201 -8.07 11.05 -8.93
N ARG A 202 -9.10 10.31 -8.46
CA ARG A 202 -10.16 10.80 -7.57
C ARG A 202 -9.87 10.57 -6.08
N THR A 203 -8.60 10.43 -5.71
CA THR A 203 -8.16 10.14 -4.35
C THR A 203 -8.46 11.24 -3.33
N LEU A 204 -8.39 10.87 -2.05
CA LEU A 204 -8.59 11.76 -0.92
C LEU A 204 -7.36 12.65 -0.68
N LYS A 205 -7.62 13.88 -0.22
CA LYS A 205 -6.57 14.79 0.24
C LYS A 205 -5.82 14.17 1.42
N PRO A 206 -4.48 14.34 1.49
CA PRO A 206 -3.71 15.37 0.79
C PRO A 206 -3.14 14.94 -0.58
N PHE A 207 -3.31 13.68 -0.98
CA PHE A 207 -2.84 13.15 -2.26
C PHE A 207 -3.63 13.73 -3.45
N LYS A 208 -3.07 13.56 -4.66
CA LYS A 208 -3.65 14.03 -5.94
C LYS A 208 -3.60 12.95 -7.03
N THR A 209 -2.99 11.80 -6.73
CA THR A 209 -2.50 10.80 -7.67
C THR A 209 -2.65 9.40 -7.08
N THR A 210 -2.88 8.42 -7.95
CA THR A 210 -2.75 6.98 -7.65
C THR A 210 -1.54 6.45 -8.43
N ASN A 211 -0.72 5.62 -7.81
CA ASN A 211 0.45 5.01 -8.42
C ASN A 211 0.01 3.84 -9.30
N LEU A 212 -0.09 4.07 -10.61
CA LEU A 212 -0.17 2.98 -11.59
C LEU A 212 1.16 2.20 -11.52
N VAL A 213 1.11 0.94 -11.11
CA VAL A 213 2.30 0.06 -11.11
C VAL A 213 2.32 -0.73 -12.41
N VAL A 214 3.47 -0.76 -13.09
CA VAL A 214 3.67 -1.45 -14.37
C VAL A 214 4.85 -2.39 -14.28
N PHE A 215 4.62 -3.67 -14.60
CA PHE A 215 5.64 -4.69 -14.80
C PHE A 215 5.65 -5.11 -16.26
N ALA A 216 6.78 -4.91 -16.93
CA ALA A 216 6.94 -5.24 -18.35
C ALA A 216 8.38 -5.71 -18.65
N PRO A 217 8.83 -6.83 -18.04
CA PRO A 217 10.20 -7.32 -18.21
C PRO A 217 10.40 -7.85 -19.64
N GLU A 218 11.52 -7.49 -20.27
CA GLU A 218 11.75 -7.79 -21.69
C GLU A 218 12.36 -9.18 -21.94
N ASN A 219 13.12 -9.71 -20.97
CA ASN A 219 13.97 -10.90 -21.15
C ASN A 219 13.50 -12.12 -20.34
N GLY A 220 12.18 -12.33 -20.24
CA GLY A 220 11.66 -13.58 -19.70
C GLY A 220 11.98 -14.76 -20.61
N SER A 221 12.68 -15.77 -20.10
CA SER A 221 12.76 -17.07 -20.78
C SER A 221 11.36 -17.70 -20.76
N GLY A 222 10.70 -17.75 -21.92
CA GLY A 222 9.31 -18.18 -22.07
C GLY A 222 9.02 -19.67 -21.78
N ASP A 223 9.93 -20.37 -21.10
CA ASP A 223 9.86 -21.80 -20.82
C ASP A 223 9.63 -22.05 -19.33
N HIS A 224 8.36 -22.15 -18.94
CA HIS A 224 7.96 -22.51 -17.58
C HIS A 224 6.93 -23.65 -17.60
N GLN A 225 7.33 -24.80 -17.04
CA GLN A 225 6.50 -26.00 -16.90
C GLN A 225 5.70 -26.03 -15.57
N GLY A 226 5.60 -24.88 -14.87
CA GLY A 226 4.92 -24.75 -13.60
C GLY A 226 3.41 -24.55 -13.76
N THR A 227 2.59 -25.48 -13.28
CA THR A 227 1.13 -25.44 -13.42
C THR A 227 0.39 -24.75 -12.26
N ASP A 228 1.09 -23.93 -11.45
CA ASP A 228 0.61 -23.43 -10.15
C ASP A 228 0.41 -21.89 -10.12
N PHE A 229 0.08 -21.31 -11.28
CA PHE A 229 -0.27 -19.90 -11.42
C PHE A 229 -1.72 -19.74 -11.85
N VAL A 230 -2.44 -18.82 -11.20
CA VAL A 230 -3.86 -18.53 -11.47
C VAL A 230 -4.03 -17.66 -12.73
N ALA A 231 -3.01 -16.87 -13.08
CA ALA A 231 -2.96 -16.05 -14.28
C ALA A 231 -1.54 -16.02 -14.85
N HIS A 232 -1.43 -15.94 -16.17
CA HIS A 232 -0.17 -15.87 -16.91
C HIS A 232 -0.25 -14.73 -17.92
N GLY A 233 0.73 -13.82 -17.88
CA GLY A 233 0.81 -12.67 -18.75
C GLY A 233 2.24 -12.39 -19.19
N ASP A 234 2.37 -11.49 -20.15
CA ASP A 234 3.67 -10.99 -20.61
C ASP A 234 3.96 -9.59 -20.01
N ALA A 235 2.91 -8.91 -19.51
CA ALA A 235 2.98 -7.71 -18.68
C ALA A 235 1.86 -7.68 -17.64
N LEU A 236 2.02 -6.85 -16.62
CA LEU A 236 1.04 -6.61 -15.55
C LEU A 236 0.91 -5.11 -15.27
N ILE A 237 -0.33 -4.62 -15.16
CA ILE A 237 -0.69 -3.33 -14.60
C ILE A 237 -1.42 -3.54 -13.26
N VAL A 238 -1.14 -2.69 -12.26
CA VAL A 238 -1.89 -2.62 -11.00
C VAL A 238 -2.60 -1.27 -10.88
N ASP A 239 -3.87 -1.30 -10.45
CA ASP A 239 -4.71 -0.14 -10.08
C ASP A 239 -4.70 1.02 -11.09
N PRO A 240 -5.31 0.83 -12.29
CA PRO A 240 -5.31 1.82 -13.37
C PRO A 240 -6.23 3.03 -13.15
N GLY A 241 -6.56 3.37 -11.90
CA GLY A 241 -7.47 4.45 -11.58
C GLY A 241 -6.87 5.82 -11.87
N CYS A 242 -7.51 6.55 -12.78
CA CYS A 242 -7.11 7.90 -13.16
C CYS A 242 -8.34 8.74 -13.53
N LEU A 243 -8.16 10.06 -13.62
CA LEU A 243 -9.21 10.95 -14.12
C LEU A 243 -9.47 10.68 -15.60
N PHE A 244 -10.74 10.69 -16.02
CA PHE A 244 -11.18 10.45 -17.41
C PHE A 244 -10.33 11.17 -18.48
N LYS A 245 -9.93 12.43 -18.23
CA LYS A 245 -9.08 13.21 -19.14
C LYS A 245 -7.69 12.61 -19.40
N LEU A 246 -7.19 11.74 -18.53
CA LEU A 246 -5.92 11.03 -18.65
C LEU A 246 -6.08 9.63 -19.26
N HIS A 247 -7.30 9.21 -19.65
CA HIS A 247 -7.50 7.93 -20.33
C HIS A 247 -6.67 7.83 -21.62
N VAL A 248 -6.44 8.95 -22.32
CA VAL A 248 -5.56 8.99 -23.51
C VAL A 248 -4.10 8.68 -23.17
N GLU A 249 -3.62 9.09 -21.99
CA GLU A 249 -2.26 8.79 -21.51
C GLU A 249 -2.17 7.34 -21.01
N LEU A 250 -3.16 6.87 -20.26
CA LEU A 250 -3.25 5.47 -19.84
C LEU A 250 -3.30 4.51 -21.05
N LYS A 251 -4.05 4.85 -22.11
CA LYS A 251 -4.07 4.08 -23.36
C LYS A 251 -2.70 4.00 -24.01
N LYS A 252 -1.97 5.12 -24.12
CA LYS A 252 -0.57 5.10 -24.62
C LYS A 252 0.34 4.19 -23.80
N ILE A 253 0.11 4.09 -22.49
CA ILE A 253 0.83 3.14 -21.62
C ILE A 253 0.46 1.70 -21.97
N VAL A 254 -0.84 1.38 -22.08
CA VAL A 254 -1.35 0.05 -22.44
C VAL A 254 -0.92 -0.38 -23.85
N ASP A 255 -0.98 0.52 -24.83
CA ASP A 255 -0.65 0.26 -26.24
C ASP A 255 0.86 -0.02 -26.43
N ALA A 256 1.71 0.45 -25.51
CA ALA A 256 3.15 0.17 -25.47
C ALA A 256 3.51 -1.16 -24.81
N LEU A 257 2.55 -1.85 -24.18
CA LEU A 257 2.74 -3.12 -23.49
C LEU A 257 2.38 -4.33 -24.38
N PRO A 258 2.96 -5.52 -24.11
CA PRO A 258 2.51 -6.78 -24.69
C PRO A 258 1.00 -7.00 -24.54
N ARG A 259 0.35 -7.54 -25.59
CA ARG A 259 -1.12 -7.76 -25.59
C ARG A 259 -1.62 -8.71 -24.50
N LYS A 260 -0.81 -9.67 -24.07
CA LYS A 260 -1.17 -10.63 -23.01
C LYS A 260 -1.02 -9.98 -21.63
N LEU A 261 -1.81 -8.93 -21.41
CA LEU A 261 -1.77 -8.05 -20.25
C LEU A 261 -2.64 -8.60 -19.13
N ILE A 262 -2.08 -8.67 -17.94
CA ILE A 262 -2.84 -8.83 -16.70
C ILE A 262 -3.14 -7.44 -16.13
N VAL A 263 -4.37 -7.23 -15.68
CA VAL A 263 -4.79 -6.04 -14.94
C VAL A 263 -5.18 -6.50 -13.54
N PHE A 264 -4.34 -6.21 -12.55
CA PHE A 264 -4.66 -6.49 -11.16
C PHE A 264 -5.33 -5.28 -10.51
N VAL A 265 -6.35 -5.52 -9.71
CA VAL A 265 -7.03 -4.48 -8.93
C VAL A 265 -6.99 -4.86 -7.45
N THR A 266 -6.37 -4.00 -6.63
CA THR A 266 -6.26 -4.21 -5.17
C THR A 266 -7.62 -4.16 -4.50
N HIS A 267 -8.46 -3.17 -4.84
CA HIS A 267 -9.81 -3.00 -4.31
C HIS A 267 -10.67 -2.07 -5.18
N HIS A 268 -11.93 -1.88 -4.79
CA HIS A 268 -12.97 -1.31 -5.66
C HIS A 268 -13.12 0.22 -5.61
N HIS A 269 -12.24 0.96 -4.94
CA HIS A 269 -12.38 2.42 -4.88
C HIS A 269 -12.07 3.05 -6.25
N ARG A 270 -12.75 4.15 -6.53
CA ARG A 270 -12.86 4.74 -7.89
C ARG A 270 -11.49 5.10 -8.45
N ASP A 271 -10.63 5.66 -7.62
CA ASP A 271 -9.26 6.02 -7.90
C ASP A 271 -8.29 4.83 -8.08
N HIS A 272 -8.77 3.59 -8.06
CA HIS A 272 -8.04 2.37 -8.46
C HIS A 272 -8.65 1.72 -9.71
N ILE A 273 -9.96 1.92 -9.97
CA ILE A 273 -10.70 1.21 -11.03
C ILE A 273 -11.15 2.08 -12.22
N ASP A 274 -11.12 3.41 -12.11
CA ASP A 274 -11.76 4.30 -13.10
C ASP A 274 -11.19 4.20 -14.52
N GLY A 275 -9.92 3.83 -14.67
CA GLY A 275 -9.28 3.64 -15.98
C GLY A 275 -9.48 2.25 -16.61
N LEU A 276 -10.20 1.33 -15.96
CA LEU A 276 -10.42 -0.03 -16.50
C LEU A 276 -11.06 -0.04 -17.88
N SER A 277 -11.99 0.88 -18.16
CA SER A 277 -12.60 1.01 -19.49
C SER A 277 -11.59 1.46 -20.54
N ALA A 278 -10.65 2.34 -20.19
CA ALA A 278 -9.58 2.75 -21.09
C ALA A 278 -8.65 1.58 -21.44
N ILE A 279 -8.33 0.72 -20.45
CA ILE A 279 -7.56 -0.50 -20.72
C ILE A 279 -8.34 -1.44 -21.63
N GLN A 280 -9.62 -1.70 -21.33
CA GLN A 280 -10.41 -2.65 -22.13
C GLN A 280 -10.62 -2.16 -23.58
N GLU A 281 -10.72 -0.85 -23.81
CA GLU A 281 -10.79 -0.28 -25.16
C GLU A 281 -9.47 -0.39 -25.94
N SER A 282 -8.31 -0.28 -25.29
CA SER A 282 -6.99 -0.43 -25.93
C SER A 282 -6.54 -1.88 -26.08
N ASN A 283 -6.86 -2.73 -25.09
CA ASN A 283 -6.48 -4.13 -25.04
C ASN A 283 -7.67 -4.99 -24.58
N PRO A 284 -8.58 -5.37 -25.51
CA PRO A 284 -9.78 -6.15 -25.19
C PRO A 284 -9.51 -7.56 -24.65
N ASP A 285 -8.34 -8.12 -24.95
CA ASP A 285 -7.93 -9.48 -24.58
C ASP A 285 -7.37 -9.55 -23.15
N ALA A 286 -7.12 -8.41 -22.50
CA ALA A 286 -6.56 -8.31 -21.16
C ALA A 286 -7.39 -9.06 -20.11
N ILE A 287 -6.72 -9.54 -19.06
CA ILE A 287 -7.31 -10.35 -18.00
C ILE A 287 -7.38 -9.55 -16.70
N LEU A 288 -8.58 -9.27 -16.20
CA LEU A 288 -8.78 -8.68 -14.88
C LEU A 288 -8.56 -9.75 -13.80
N VAL A 289 -7.65 -9.48 -12.87
CA VAL A 289 -7.41 -10.29 -11.67
C VAL A 289 -7.81 -9.46 -10.45
N ALA A 290 -8.81 -9.91 -9.71
CA ALA A 290 -9.30 -9.22 -8.52
C ALA A 290 -10.00 -10.19 -7.55
N HIS A 291 -10.17 -9.76 -6.30
CA HIS A 291 -11.05 -10.49 -5.39
C HIS A 291 -12.50 -10.43 -5.86
N VAL A 292 -13.27 -11.51 -5.64
CA VAL A 292 -14.69 -11.56 -6.01
C VAL A 292 -15.50 -10.37 -5.48
N LYS A 293 -15.36 -9.98 -4.20
CA LYS A 293 -16.12 -8.83 -3.67
C LYS A 293 -15.74 -7.52 -4.36
N THR A 294 -14.46 -7.31 -4.64
CA THR A 294 -13.98 -6.16 -5.43
C THR A 294 -14.60 -6.16 -6.83
N ARG A 295 -14.66 -7.33 -7.49
CA ARG A 295 -15.27 -7.49 -8.81
C ARG A 295 -16.77 -7.14 -8.84
N HIS A 296 -17.53 -7.37 -7.77
CA HIS A 296 -18.96 -7.02 -7.69
C HIS A 296 -19.22 -5.51 -7.75
N HIS A 297 -18.22 -4.68 -7.43
CA HIS A 297 -18.30 -3.21 -7.47
C HIS A 297 -17.69 -2.59 -8.73
N ILE A 298 -17.17 -3.42 -9.65
CA ILE A 298 -16.58 -2.98 -10.92
C ILE A 298 -17.65 -3.04 -12.01
N ASP A 299 -18.27 -1.89 -12.29
CA ASP A 299 -19.09 -1.68 -13.47
C ASP A 299 -18.21 -1.59 -14.73
N GLY A 300 -18.68 -2.11 -15.87
CA GLY A 300 -18.09 -1.82 -17.18
C GLY A 300 -16.90 -2.66 -17.63
N TRP A 301 -16.42 -3.64 -16.84
CA TRP A 301 -15.51 -4.67 -17.37
C TRP A 301 -16.31 -5.84 -17.97
N SER A 302 -16.14 -6.13 -19.26
CA SER A 302 -16.76 -7.28 -19.94
C SER A 302 -15.76 -8.31 -20.48
N GLY A 303 -14.46 -8.06 -20.33
CA GLY A 303 -13.38 -8.96 -20.75
C GLY A 303 -13.13 -10.13 -19.80
N ASN A 304 -12.02 -10.83 -20.03
CA ASN A 304 -11.61 -11.97 -19.20
C ASN A 304 -11.46 -11.57 -17.73
N TYR A 305 -11.88 -12.46 -16.82
CA TYR A 305 -11.79 -12.24 -15.37
C TYR A 305 -11.36 -13.52 -14.66
N THR A 306 -10.38 -13.37 -13.77
CA THR A 306 -9.83 -14.44 -12.93
C THR A 306 -10.00 -14.04 -11.45
N PRO A 307 -10.85 -14.76 -10.69
CA PRO A 307 -11.00 -14.51 -9.26
C PRO A 307 -9.79 -14.98 -8.47
N VAL A 308 -9.40 -14.23 -7.44
CA VAL A 308 -8.36 -14.61 -6.46
C VAL A 308 -8.86 -14.45 -5.04
N SER A 309 -8.31 -15.23 -4.11
CA SER A 309 -8.71 -15.32 -2.69
C SER A 309 -7.54 -15.20 -1.71
N GLY A 310 -6.30 -15.14 -2.20
CA GLY A 310 -5.06 -15.05 -1.42
C GLY A 310 -4.29 -16.37 -1.39
N GLY A 311 -2.98 -16.28 -1.60
CA GLY A 311 -2.04 -17.40 -1.69
C GLY A 311 -1.76 -17.86 -3.12
N GLU A 312 -2.55 -17.44 -4.10
CA GLU A 312 -2.30 -17.77 -5.51
C GLU A 312 -1.09 -17.03 -6.08
N ASN A 313 -0.51 -17.58 -7.15
CA ASN A 313 0.61 -16.98 -7.85
C ASN A 313 0.20 -16.47 -9.23
N ILE A 314 0.78 -15.36 -9.65
CA ILE A 314 0.66 -14.75 -10.98
C ILE A 314 2.04 -14.82 -11.64
N TYR A 315 2.08 -15.23 -12.91
CA TYR A 315 3.31 -15.27 -13.71
C TYR A 315 3.31 -14.14 -14.75
N VAL A 316 4.39 -13.36 -14.78
CA VAL A 316 4.59 -12.23 -15.70
C VAL A 316 5.98 -12.33 -16.33
N ASN A 317 6.07 -12.90 -17.54
CA ASN A 317 7.29 -13.06 -18.35
C ASN A 317 8.61 -13.26 -17.54
N GLY A 318 8.71 -14.36 -16.79
CA GLY A 318 9.86 -14.71 -15.95
C GLY A 318 9.70 -14.38 -14.47
N HIS A 319 8.80 -13.46 -14.12
CA HIS A 319 8.59 -12.98 -12.76
C HIS A 319 7.40 -13.64 -12.08
N LYS A 320 7.54 -13.89 -10.78
CA LYS A 320 6.48 -14.43 -9.92
C LYS A 320 5.98 -13.38 -8.94
N LEU A 321 4.68 -13.15 -8.94
CA LEU A 321 3.99 -12.38 -7.91
C LEU A 321 3.03 -13.29 -7.12
N THR A 322 2.96 -13.14 -5.81
CA THR A 322 2.01 -13.86 -4.96
C THR A 322 0.91 -12.90 -4.47
N VAL A 323 -0.34 -13.33 -4.61
CA VAL A 323 -1.52 -12.58 -4.17
C VAL A 323 -1.69 -12.74 -2.67
N ILE A 324 -1.82 -11.62 -1.96
CA ILE A 324 -2.02 -11.59 -0.51
C ILE A 324 -3.39 -11.00 -0.21
N PHE A 325 -4.33 -11.83 0.26
CA PHE A 325 -5.57 -11.32 0.84
C PHE A 325 -5.25 -10.53 2.12
N ALA A 326 -5.72 -9.29 2.15
CA ALA A 326 -5.38 -8.28 3.14
C ALA A 326 -6.62 -7.41 3.51
N PRO A 327 -7.71 -8.03 3.99
CA PRO A 327 -8.92 -7.30 4.33
C PRO A 327 -8.67 -6.30 5.48
N GLY A 328 -9.55 -5.30 5.55
CA GLY A 328 -9.57 -4.32 6.64
C GLY A 328 -9.77 -2.89 6.15
N HIS A 329 -9.09 -2.50 5.06
CA HIS A 329 -9.41 -1.25 4.35
C HIS A 329 -10.76 -1.36 3.62
N THR A 330 -10.93 -2.42 2.84
CA THR A 330 -12.21 -2.95 2.37
C THR A 330 -12.21 -4.47 2.59
N ASP A 331 -13.38 -5.10 2.48
CA ASP A 331 -13.54 -6.55 2.71
C ASP A 331 -13.13 -7.44 1.53
N GLY A 332 -12.64 -6.82 0.46
CA GLY A 332 -12.07 -7.46 -0.72
C GLY A 332 -10.71 -6.90 -1.13
N HIS A 333 -10.02 -6.23 -0.21
CA HIS A 333 -8.68 -5.70 -0.45
C HIS A 333 -7.64 -6.83 -0.62
N MET A 334 -6.81 -6.66 -1.64
CA MET A 334 -5.72 -7.55 -2.00
C MET A 334 -4.42 -6.77 -2.19
N ALA A 335 -3.32 -7.36 -1.79
CA ALA A 335 -1.95 -6.90 -2.06
C ALA A 335 -1.21 -7.90 -2.96
N LEU A 336 -0.08 -7.48 -3.52
CA LEU A 336 0.84 -8.33 -4.28
C LEU A 336 2.24 -8.30 -3.68
N VAL A 337 2.89 -9.45 -3.57
CA VAL A 337 4.33 -9.54 -3.28
C VAL A 337 5.06 -9.98 -4.54
N HIS A 338 5.97 -9.15 -5.05
CA HIS A 338 6.91 -9.56 -6.09
C HIS A 338 8.06 -10.33 -5.42
N ILE A 339 8.22 -11.61 -5.78
CA ILE A 339 9.02 -12.56 -4.99
C ILE A 339 10.52 -12.28 -5.08
N SER A 340 11.04 -11.88 -6.25
CA SER A 340 12.50 -11.74 -6.42
C SER A 340 13.05 -10.50 -5.71
N THR A 341 12.32 -9.38 -5.75
CA THR A 341 12.69 -8.11 -5.08
C THR A 341 12.09 -7.98 -3.67
N GLN A 342 11.38 -9.00 -3.19
CA GLN A 342 10.59 -9.04 -1.94
C GLN A 342 9.78 -7.74 -1.70
N SER A 343 9.17 -7.20 -2.76
CA SER A 343 8.45 -5.91 -2.75
C SER A 343 6.96 -6.11 -2.55
N LEU A 344 6.39 -5.44 -1.54
CA LEU A 344 4.97 -5.48 -1.22
C LEU A 344 4.23 -4.29 -1.84
N ILE A 345 3.40 -4.56 -2.84
CA ILE A 345 2.41 -3.62 -3.39
C ILE A 345 1.18 -3.71 -2.48
N VAL A 346 1.01 -2.70 -1.63
CA VAL A 346 0.15 -2.77 -0.43
C VAL A 346 -1.27 -2.20 -0.65
N GLY A 347 -1.58 -1.71 -1.86
CA GLY A 347 -2.84 -1.02 -2.13
C GLY A 347 -3.02 0.18 -1.19
N ASP A 348 -4.26 0.36 -0.70
CA ASP A 348 -4.60 1.34 0.32
C ASP A 348 -4.50 0.86 1.78
N HIS A 349 -3.93 -0.32 2.03
CA HIS A 349 -3.72 -0.77 3.41
C HIS A 349 -2.68 0.10 4.14
N CYS A 350 -1.71 0.67 3.41
CA CYS A 350 -0.82 1.73 3.87
C CYS A 350 -0.65 2.77 2.76
N VAL A 351 -0.46 4.03 3.15
CA VAL A 351 -0.14 5.16 2.25
C VAL A 351 1.19 5.79 2.68
N GLY A 352 1.90 6.41 1.72
CA GLY A 352 3.25 6.93 1.90
C GLY A 352 3.40 8.02 2.97
N GLN A 353 2.31 8.71 3.33
CA GLN A 353 2.29 9.70 4.41
C GLN A 353 0.93 9.75 5.12
N GLY A 354 0.95 9.85 6.44
CA GLY A 354 -0.26 9.92 7.26
C GLY A 354 -0.80 8.54 7.68
N SER A 355 -2.10 8.34 7.53
CA SER A 355 -2.79 7.09 7.89
C SER A 355 -3.92 6.82 6.91
N THR A 356 -4.14 5.55 6.60
CA THR A 356 -5.21 5.14 5.67
C THR A 356 -6.60 5.32 6.29
N PHE A 357 -7.59 5.54 5.43
CA PHE A 357 -9.00 5.37 5.78
C PHE A 357 -9.37 3.89 5.78
N LEU A 358 -10.47 3.50 6.44
CA LEU A 358 -11.03 2.16 6.35
C LEU A 358 -12.53 2.31 6.03
N ASP A 359 -12.97 1.76 4.91
CA ASP A 359 -14.30 2.04 4.39
C ASP A 359 -15.35 1.09 4.94
N ILE A 360 -16.02 1.53 6.00
CA ILE A 360 -17.17 0.86 6.63
C ILE A 360 -18.25 0.45 5.62
N ARG A 361 -18.42 1.18 4.50
CA ARG A 361 -19.43 0.84 3.48
C ARG A 361 -18.96 -0.29 2.56
N GLY A 362 -17.68 -0.28 2.19
CA GLY A 362 -16.97 -1.39 1.53
C GLY A 362 -16.48 -2.49 2.48
N GLY A 363 -17.13 -2.65 3.64
CA GLY A 363 -16.85 -3.73 4.61
C GLY A 363 -15.55 -3.61 5.40
N GLY A 364 -14.90 -2.45 5.42
CA GLY A 364 -13.68 -2.20 6.19
C GLY A 364 -13.85 -2.49 7.70
N ASN A 365 -12.79 -3.02 8.31
CA ASN A 365 -12.80 -3.67 9.62
C ASN A 365 -11.44 -3.52 10.32
N MET A 366 -11.43 -3.06 11.57
CA MET A 366 -10.19 -2.82 12.32
C MET A 366 -9.49 -4.11 12.77
N THR A 367 -10.24 -5.18 13.09
CA THR A 367 -9.66 -6.46 13.50
C THR A 367 -8.90 -7.11 12.34
N GLU A 368 -9.54 -7.15 11.17
CA GLU A 368 -8.93 -7.63 9.93
C GLU A 368 -7.73 -6.76 9.54
N TYR A 369 -7.82 -5.43 9.69
CA TYR A 369 -6.71 -4.52 9.44
C TYR A 369 -5.47 -4.84 10.29
N PHE A 370 -5.64 -5.12 11.59
CA PHE A 370 -4.51 -5.53 12.44
C PHE A 370 -3.94 -6.86 11.98
N GLN A 371 -4.78 -7.87 11.69
CA GLN A 371 -4.34 -9.19 11.22
C GLN A 371 -3.56 -9.10 9.90
N SER A 372 -4.06 -8.36 8.92
CA SER A 372 -3.38 -8.09 7.65
C SER A 372 -2.05 -7.36 7.85
N THR A 373 -1.97 -6.42 8.81
CA THR A 373 -0.71 -5.73 9.14
C THR A 373 0.33 -6.66 9.76
N TYR A 374 -0.07 -7.55 10.67
CA TYR A 374 0.84 -8.57 11.22
C TYR A 374 1.32 -9.56 10.16
N LYS A 375 0.43 -10.00 9.26
CA LYS A 375 0.79 -10.81 8.09
C LYS A 375 1.83 -10.12 7.19
N PHE A 376 1.74 -8.80 7.01
CA PHE A 376 2.75 -8.04 6.27
C PHE A 376 4.08 -7.91 7.02
N LEU A 377 4.08 -7.84 8.36
CA LEU A 377 5.30 -7.89 9.16
C LEU A 377 5.98 -9.27 9.08
N GLU A 378 5.20 -10.36 9.12
CA GLU A 378 5.67 -11.74 8.95
C GLU A 378 6.25 -12.02 7.55
N LEU A 379 5.66 -11.43 6.51
CA LEU A 379 6.20 -11.47 5.14
C LEU A 379 7.57 -10.75 5.01
N SER A 380 7.92 -9.89 5.98
CA SER A 380 9.18 -9.14 6.04
C SER A 380 9.60 -8.54 4.68
N PRO A 381 8.74 -7.71 4.03
CA PRO A 381 9.07 -7.10 2.75
C PRO A 381 10.32 -6.22 2.85
N ASN A 382 11.09 -6.13 1.77
CA ASN A 382 12.23 -5.21 1.69
C ASN A 382 11.81 -3.77 1.36
N VAL A 383 10.67 -3.63 0.68
CA VAL A 383 10.13 -2.37 0.16
C VAL A 383 8.60 -2.43 0.20
N VAL A 384 7.95 -1.33 0.61
CA VAL A 384 6.49 -1.19 0.52
C VAL A 384 6.13 -0.13 -0.52
N ILE A 385 5.30 -0.51 -1.48
CA ILE A 385 4.82 0.30 -2.59
C ILE A 385 3.33 0.61 -2.33
N PRO A 386 3.00 1.78 -1.75
CA PRO A 386 1.62 2.22 -1.59
C PRO A 386 1.04 2.73 -2.91
N MET A 387 -0.29 2.77 -3.00
CA MET A 387 -0.98 3.39 -4.14
C MET A 387 -1.02 4.91 -4.06
N HIS A 388 -0.75 5.49 -2.90
CA HIS A 388 -0.69 6.93 -2.69
C HIS A 388 0.60 7.32 -1.95
N GLY A 389 1.32 8.30 -2.48
CA GLY A 389 2.61 8.74 -1.94
C GLY A 389 3.80 7.89 -2.43
N ARG A 390 4.96 8.17 -1.84
CA ARG A 390 6.26 7.59 -2.23
C ARG A 390 6.40 6.14 -1.75
N VAL A 391 7.28 5.39 -2.43
CA VAL A 391 7.77 4.09 -1.96
C VAL A 391 8.41 4.23 -0.57
N ASN A 392 8.16 3.27 0.31
CA ASN A 392 8.74 3.23 1.64
C ASN A 392 9.88 2.20 1.74
N LEU A 393 11.03 2.67 2.24
CA LEU A 393 12.27 1.91 2.39
C LEU A 393 12.52 1.43 3.83
N TRP A 394 11.55 1.59 4.73
CA TRP A 394 11.60 1.14 6.14
C TRP A 394 10.29 0.44 6.50
N PRO A 395 9.99 -0.67 5.81
CA PRO A 395 8.63 -1.21 5.75
C PRO A 395 8.15 -1.78 7.08
N LYS A 396 9.00 -2.42 7.88
CA LYS A 396 8.60 -2.89 9.22
C LYS A 396 8.36 -1.70 10.14
N HIS A 397 9.22 -0.69 10.10
CA HIS A 397 9.00 0.55 10.85
C HIS A 397 7.68 1.22 10.45
N MET A 398 7.36 1.33 9.15
CA MET A 398 6.07 1.85 8.67
C MET A 398 4.89 1.05 9.23
N LEU A 399 4.88 -0.28 9.06
CA LEU A 399 3.79 -1.15 9.50
C LEU A 399 3.59 -1.10 11.03
N CYS A 400 4.68 -1.07 11.80
CA CYS A 400 4.64 -0.89 13.25
C CYS A 400 4.11 0.49 13.65
N GLY A 401 4.51 1.56 12.94
CA GLY A 401 3.99 2.92 13.16
C GLY A 401 2.47 3.01 12.94
N TYR A 402 1.95 2.30 11.93
CA TYR A 402 0.52 2.17 11.70
C TYR A 402 -0.18 1.44 12.85
N LEU A 403 0.34 0.29 13.30
CA LEU A 403 -0.22 -0.44 14.46
C LEU A 403 -0.21 0.43 15.73
N LYS A 404 0.90 1.10 16.04
CA LYS A 404 1.05 1.96 17.22
C LYS A 404 0.07 3.14 17.20
N ASN A 405 -0.08 3.82 16.05
CA ASN A 405 -1.05 4.89 15.89
C ASN A 405 -2.50 4.40 16.11
N ARG A 406 -2.84 3.20 15.61
CA ARG A 406 -4.15 2.60 15.86
C ARG A 406 -4.35 2.20 17.33
N ARG A 407 -3.35 1.64 18.01
CA ARG A 407 -3.45 1.30 19.46
C ARG A 407 -3.58 2.54 20.34
N SER A 408 -2.79 3.59 20.09
CA SER A 408 -2.93 4.86 20.81
C SER A 408 -4.32 5.50 20.62
N ARG A 409 -4.96 5.26 19.46
CA ARG A 409 -6.36 5.64 19.25
C ARG A 409 -7.34 4.79 20.06
N GLU A 410 -7.10 3.48 20.20
CA GLU A 410 -7.90 2.59 21.06
C GLU A 410 -7.80 3.00 22.53
N GLU A 411 -6.60 3.26 23.04
CA GLU A 411 -6.36 3.79 24.40
C GLU A 411 -7.14 5.08 24.65
N SER A 412 -7.08 6.02 23.70
CA SER A 412 -7.83 7.28 23.78
C SER A 412 -9.34 7.07 23.83
N ILE A 413 -9.85 6.10 23.07
CA ILE A 413 -11.28 5.73 23.05
C ILE A 413 -11.69 5.04 24.34
N LEU A 414 -10.91 4.06 24.81
CA LEU A 414 -11.15 3.34 26.07
C LEU A 414 -11.23 4.32 27.23
N LYS A 415 -10.22 5.18 27.39
CA LYS A 415 -10.22 6.24 28.41
C LYS A 415 -11.46 7.13 28.33
N ALA A 416 -11.87 7.56 27.15
CA ALA A 416 -13.08 8.37 27.00
C ALA A 416 -14.34 7.60 27.43
N THR A 417 -14.41 6.27 27.20
CA THR A 417 -15.53 5.43 27.68
C THR A 417 -15.50 5.15 29.17
N GLU A 418 -14.31 5.02 29.79
CA GLU A 418 -14.09 4.92 31.24
C GLU A 418 -14.52 6.22 31.95
N ASP A 419 -14.17 7.37 31.37
CA ASP A 419 -14.63 8.70 31.77
C ASP A 419 -16.15 8.93 31.52
N GLY A 420 -16.89 7.90 31.10
CA GLY A 420 -18.35 7.89 30.99
C GLY A 420 -18.93 8.26 29.61
N ALA A 421 -18.13 8.39 28.55
CA ALA A 421 -18.65 8.66 27.21
C ALA A 421 -19.41 7.44 26.66
N GLN A 422 -20.72 7.60 26.39
CA GLN A 422 -21.63 6.50 26.06
C GLN A 422 -22.25 6.60 24.65
N THR A 423 -21.89 7.63 23.87
CA THR A 423 -22.36 7.81 22.49
C THR A 423 -21.22 8.17 21.55
N LEU A 424 -21.43 7.92 20.26
CA LEU A 424 -20.48 8.27 19.20
C LEU A 424 -20.10 9.75 19.21
N TYR A 425 -21.06 10.64 19.50
CA TYR A 425 -20.78 12.07 19.59
C TYR A 425 -19.89 12.40 20.80
N ASP A 426 -20.12 11.76 21.96
CA ASP A 426 -19.35 12.05 23.18
C ASP A 426 -17.90 11.58 23.04
N ILE A 427 -17.70 10.37 22.50
CA ILE A 427 -16.35 9.82 22.24
C ILE A 427 -15.61 10.67 21.21
N VAL A 428 -16.25 11.04 20.09
CA VAL A 428 -15.62 11.92 19.08
C VAL A 428 -15.32 13.30 19.67
N ALA A 429 -16.21 13.87 20.48
CA ALA A 429 -16.01 15.18 21.09
C ALA A 429 -14.89 15.21 22.14
N ASN A 430 -14.59 14.08 22.79
CA ASN A 430 -13.44 13.92 23.67
C ASN A 430 -12.16 13.65 22.84
N VAL A 431 -12.11 12.52 22.14
CA VAL A 431 -10.93 11.96 21.45
C VAL A 431 -10.47 12.79 20.24
N TYR A 432 -11.35 13.58 19.64
CA TYR A 432 -11.05 14.48 18.51
C TYR A 432 -11.40 15.95 18.85
N SER A 433 -11.37 16.31 20.14
CA SER A 433 -11.63 17.67 20.65
C SER A 433 -10.80 18.77 19.98
N SER A 434 -9.53 18.48 19.66
CA SER A 434 -8.60 19.40 18.98
C SER A 434 -8.74 19.45 17.45
N VAL A 435 -9.50 18.52 16.85
CA VAL A 435 -9.66 18.42 15.39
C VAL A 435 -10.84 19.26 14.93
N ASP A 436 -10.67 20.01 13.83
CA ASP A 436 -11.75 20.81 13.23
C ASP A 436 -12.99 19.94 13.00
N ARG A 437 -14.13 20.41 13.51
CA ARG A 437 -15.41 19.73 13.49
C ARG A 437 -15.89 19.32 12.10
N ARG A 438 -15.37 19.92 11.02
CA ARG A 438 -15.59 19.46 9.63
C ARG A 438 -15.17 18.00 9.41
N PHE A 439 -14.09 17.57 10.06
CA PHE A 439 -13.54 16.21 9.92
C PHE A 439 -14.15 15.20 10.91
N TRP A 440 -15.06 15.63 11.80
CA TRP A 440 -15.67 14.74 12.79
C TRP A 440 -16.50 13.60 12.17
N TRP A 441 -16.92 13.71 10.91
CA TRP A 441 -17.54 12.59 10.18
C TRP A 441 -16.55 11.46 9.87
N ALA A 442 -15.32 11.80 9.46
CA ALA A 442 -14.25 10.81 9.27
C ALA A 442 -13.79 10.23 10.62
N ALA A 443 -13.66 11.08 11.64
CA ALA A 443 -13.37 10.66 13.02
C ALA A 443 -14.45 9.70 13.56
N ALA A 444 -15.73 10.00 13.35
CA ALA A 444 -16.85 9.16 13.77
C ALA A 444 -16.85 7.78 13.08
N SER A 445 -16.48 7.71 11.80
CA SER A 445 -16.25 6.43 11.14
C SER A 445 -15.09 5.67 11.81
N ASN A 446 -13.95 6.31 12.02
CA ASN A 446 -12.80 5.67 12.67
C ASN A 446 -13.11 5.18 14.11
N VAL A 447 -13.86 5.96 14.91
CA VAL A 447 -14.30 5.57 16.26
C VAL A 447 -15.19 4.33 16.22
N ARG A 448 -16.13 4.23 15.26
CA ARG A 448 -17.00 3.05 15.14
C ARG A 448 -16.19 1.78 14.92
N LEU A 449 -15.21 1.82 14.01
CA LEU A 449 -14.34 0.68 13.70
C LEU A 449 -13.53 0.20 14.91
N HIS A 450 -12.98 1.12 15.70
CA HIS A 450 -12.30 0.77 16.95
C HIS A 450 -13.26 0.23 18.02
N ILE A 451 -14.44 0.83 18.20
CA ILE A 451 -15.44 0.33 19.16
C ILE A 451 -15.94 -1.07 18.78
N ASP A 452 -16.18 -1.35 17.49
CA ASP A 452 -16.60 -2.68 17.03
C ASP A 452 -15.48 -3.73 17.27
N LYS A 453 -14.20 -3.40 17.06
CA LYS A 453 -13.06 -4.27 17.43
C LYS A 453 -12.94 -4.48 18.95
N LEU A 454 -12.98 -3.40 19.74
CA LEU A 454 -12.89 -3.47 21.21
C LEU A 454 -14.06 -4.26 21.82
N ALA A 455 -15.24 -4.23 21.19
CA ALA A 455 -16.38 -5.06 21.57
C ALA A 455 -16.11 -6.55 21.31
N VAL A 456 -15.56 -6.90 20.14
CA VAL A 456 -15.18 -8.29 19.80
C VAL A 456 -14.08 -8.82 20.72
N GLU A 457 -13.13 -7.96 21.12
CA GLU A 457 -12.06 -8.30 22.06
C GLU A 457 -12.50 -8.30 23.54
N ASN A 458 -13.77 -7.99 23.85
CA ASN A 458 -14.31 -7.83 25.21
C ASN A 458 -13.51 -6.83 26.08
N LYS A 459 -13.00 -5.75 25.48
CA LYS A 459 -12.17 -4.72 26.15
C LYS A 459 -12.93 -3.45 26.54
N LEU A 460 -14.20 -3.33 26.18
CA LEU A 460 -15.01 -2.17 26.55
C LEU A 460 -15.34 -2.19 28.05
N PRO A 461 -15.35 -1.04 28.75
CA PRO A 461 -15.57 -1.00 30.20
C PRO A 461 -16.92 -1.59 30.64
N GLU A 462 -16.97 -2.13 31.85
CA GLU A 462 -18.21 -2.59 32.47
C GLU A 462 -19.24 -1.44 32.53
N GLY A 463 -20.45 -1.71 32.01
CA GLY A 463 -21.50 -0.69 31.86
C GLY A 463 -21.47 0.13 30.56
N PHE A 464 -20.50 -0.08 29.65
CA PHE A 464 -20.58 0.49 28.30
C PHE A 464 -21.63 -0.26 27.45
N SER A 465 -22.73 0.41 27.09
CA SER A 465 -23.79 -0.21 26.29
C SER A 465 -23.52 -0.08 24.79
N ILE A 466 -23.07 -1.16 24.15
CA ILE A 466 -22.87 -1.22 22.70
C ILE A 466 -24.17 -0.92 21.92
N GLN A 467 -25.33 -1.30 22.45
CA GLN A 467 -26.64 -0.99 21.87
C GLN A 467 -26.92 0.52 21.89
N LYS A 468 -26.66 1.20 23.03
CA LYS A 468 -26.79 2.66 23.18
C LYS A 468 -25.83 3.41 22.26
N PHE A 469 -24.59 2.94 22.15
CA PHE A 469 -23.61 3.46 21.19
C PHE A 469 -24.11 3.33 19.75
N LYS A 470 -24.51 2.12 19.32
CA LYS A 470 -25.03 1.87 17.96
C LYS A 470 -26.29 2.70 17.65
N ALA A 471 -27.21 2.84 18.61
CA ALA A 471 -28.39 3.71 18.49
C ALA A 471 -28.06 5.21 18.41
N SER A 472 -26.85 5.63 18.82
CA SER A 472 -26.39 7.02 18.73
C SER A 472 -25.70 7.38 17.39
N CYS A 473 -25.42 6.39 16.55
CA CYS A 473 -24.82 6.56 15.23
C CYS A 473 -25.79 7.23 14.24
N GLY A 474 -25.31 7.49 13.01
CA GLY A 474 -26.15 7.94 11.91
C GLY A 474 -26.85 9.28 12.21
N LEU A 475 -28.19 9.29 12.16
CA LEU A 475 -28.99 10.50 12.30
C LEU A 475 -28.82 11.19 13.67
N ARG A 476 -28.70 10.43 14.77
CA ARG A 476 -28.51 11.04 16.11
C ARG A 476 -27.16 11.74 16.23
N PHE A 477 -26.11 11.14 15.68
CA PHE A 477 -24.81 11.80 15.53
C PHE A 477 -24.92 13.04 14.64
N ALA A 478 -25.58 12.95 13.48
CA ALA A 478 -25.74 14.06 12.54
C ALA A 478 -26.39 15.30 13.18
N ILE A 479 -27.45 15.09 13.98
CA ILE A 479 -28.16 16.16 14.69
C ILE A 479 -27.23 16.82 15.73
N ARG A 480 -26.60 16.04 16.62
CA ARG A 480 -25.69 16.59 17.65
C ARG A 480 -24.46 17.28 17.03
N TRP A 481 -23.91 16.69 15.96
CA TRP A 481 -22.82 17.25 15.18
C TRP A 481 -23.19 18.59 14.57
N THR A 482 -24.33 18.68 13.87
CA THR A 482 -24.82 19.91 13.22
C THR A 482 -24.98 21.05 14.22
N VAL A 483 -25.65 20.80 15.36
CA VAL A 483 -25.85 21.82 16.40
C VAL A 483 -24.51 22.35 16.93
N GLY A 484 -23.57 21.46 17.27
CA GLY A 484 -22.27 21.89 17.76
C GLY A 484 -21.37 22.49 16.68
N TYR A 485 -21.52 22.09 15.41
CA TYR A 485 -20.80 22.69 14.27
C TYR A 485 -21.25 24.13 14.05
N ILE A 486 -22.56 24.38 14.00
CA ILE A 486 -23.12 25.74 13.92
C ILE A 486 -22.65 26.59 15.10
N ARG A 487 -22.74 26.07 16.34
CA ARG A 487 -22.23 26.78 17.53
C ARG A 487 -20.74 27.12 17.43
N SER A 488 -19.91 26.24 16.87
CA SER A 488 -18.47 26.52 16.66
C SER A 488 -18.17 27.56 15.58
N LYS A 489 -19.14 27.88 14.71
CA LYS A 489 -19.02 28.91 13.66
C LYS A 489 -19.63 30.25 14.05
N ILE A 490 -20.44 30.30 15.11
CA ILE A 490 -20.94 31.56 15.68
C ILE A 490 -19.85 32.11 16.61
N PRO A 491 -19.25 33.27 16.33
CA PRO A 491 -18.27 33.88 17.20
C PRO A 491 -18.95 34.50 18.43
N PHE A 492 -19.23 33.67 19.44
CA PHE A 492 -19.69 34.13 20.74
C PHE A 492 -18.57 34.90 21.45
N LYS A 493 -18.53 36.22 21.25
CA LYS A 493 -17.95 37.16 22.22
C LYS A 493 -18.77 37.09 23.51
N ILE A 494 -18.47 36.11 24.35
CA ILE A 494 -18.86 36.13 25.76
C ILE A 494 -17.61 36.55 26.53
N ASN A 495 -17.59 37.81 26.96
CA ASN A 495 -16.73 38.21 28.06
C ASN A 495 -17.14 37.34 29.26
N LYS A 496 -16.23 36.52 29.78
CA LYS A 496 -16.40 36.01 31.15
C LYS A 496 -16.37 37.24 32.07
N PRO A 497 -17.40 37.49 32.91
CA PRO A 497 -17.19 38.30 34.08
C PRO A 497 -16.31 37.48 35.03
N GLU A 498 -15.14 38.00 35.36
CA GLU A 498 -14.46 37.57 36.58
C GLU A 498 -15.35 37.98 37.75
N LYS A 499 -15.82 37.00 38.52
CA LYS A 499 -16.39 37.26 39.84
C LYS A 499 -15.28 37.05 40.87
N GLU A 500 -14.76 38.16 41.36
CA GLU A 500 -14.24 38.20 42.72
C GLU A 500 -15.32 37.65 43.67
N ILE A 501 -14.93 36.73 44.53
CA ILE A 501 -15.64 36.45 45.78
C ILE A 501 -14.56 36.40 46.84
N ASP A 502 -14.39 37.53 47.51
CA ASP A 502 -13.52 37.61 48.68
C ASP A 502 -14.27 37.14 49.94
N SER A 503 -13.48 36.63 50.88
CA SER A 503 -13.84 36.01 52.17
C SER A 503 -15.14 36.44 52.89
N PHE A 504 -15.84 35.48 53.53
CA PHE A 504 -16.44 35.70 54.86
C PHE A 504 -16.73 34.37 55.61
N LEU A 505 -16.14 34.21 56.83
CA LEU A 505 -16.41 33.23 57.93
C LEU A 505 -16.40 31.72 57.59
N VAL A 506 -15.64 30.86 58.29
CA VAL A 506 -15.85 30.46 59.70
C VAL A 506 -14.53 30.33 60.49
N LEU A 507 -14.55 30.77 61.75
CA LEU A 507 -13.53 30.51 62.80
C LEU A 507 -14.06 29.50 63.84
N GLY A 508 -13.18 28.70 64.46
CA GLY A 508 -13.47 27.86 65.63
C GLY A 508 -12.84 26.46 65.55
N SER A 509 -11.56 26.29 65.90
CA SER A 509 -11.04 26.04 67.28
C SER A 509 -11.50 24.74 67.95
N ASN A 510 -10.62 23.71 68.01
CA ASN A 510 -9.93 23.31 69.27
C ASN A 510 -8.99 22.08 69.11
N ARG A 511 -7.76 22.22 69.62
CA ARG A 511 -6.90 21.32 70.46
C ARG A 511 -6.96 19.78 70.22
N VAL A 512 -5.88 18.98 70.38
CA VAL A 512 -4.91 18.88 71.51
C VAL A 512 -3.58 18.18 71.07
N SER A 513 -2.47 18.46 71.80
CA SER A 513 -1.20 17.70 71.98
C SER A 513 -0.21 17.40 70.83
N ALA A 514 1.03 17.86 71.03
CA ALA A 514 2.29 17.23 70.59
C ALA A 514 2.85 16.30 71.71
N PRO A 515 4.00 15.60 71.53
CA PRO A 515 5.35 16.21 71.76
C PRO A 515 6.42 15.80 70.70
N GLU A 516 7.39 16.66 70.37
CA GLU A 516 8.84 16.64 70.75
C GLU A 516 9.65 15.40 70.28
N SER A 517 10.90 15.46 69.79
CA SER A 517 12.02 16.40 70.04
C SER A 517 13.12 16.37 68.93
N MET A 518 13.85 17.50 68.80
CA MET A 518 15.33 17.74 68.66
C MET A 518 16.26 16.70 67.95
N VAL A 519 17.43 16.99 67.32
CA VAL A 519 18.50 18.02 67.46
C VAL A 519 19.23 18.27 66.11
N PHE A 520 19.81 19.46 65.88
CA PHE A 520 20.79 19.86 64.83
C PHE A 520 22.15 20.23 65.52
N PRO A 521 23.37 20.19 64.89
CA PRO A 521 23.75 21.15 63.81
C PRO A 521 24.93 20.83 62.82
N GLY A 522 25.09 21.72 61.82
CA GLY A 522 26.36 22.17 61.20
C GLY A 522 26.83 21.43 59.93
N GLU A 523 27.36 22.04 58.85
CA GLU A 523 27.71 23.43 58.46
C GLU A 523 27.43 23.59 56.93
N MET A 524 26.76 24.66 56.46
CA MET A 524 27.33 25.92 55.92
C MET A 524 28.24 25.81 54.66
N ALA A 525 27.64 25.96 53.46
CA ALA A 525 28.23 26.68 52.32
C ALA A 525 27.13 27.14 51.34
N ALA A 526 27.07 28.44 51.03
CA ALA A 526 26.14 29.05 50.06
C ALA A 526 26.73 28.97 48.62
N THR A 527 25.97 29.06 47.51
CA THR A 527 25.19 30.25 47.10
C THR A 527 24.06 29.97 46.08
N THR A 528 22.88 30.52 46.37
CA THR A 528 21.83 31.04 45.46
C THR A 528 21.52 30.35 44.13
N THR A 529 20.38 29.65 44.09
CA THR A 529 19.62 29.28 42.89
C THR A 529 18.27 30.01 42.87
N THR A 530 17.95 30.74 41.79
CA THR A 530 16.61 31.28 41.54
C THR A 530 15.77 30.32 40.70
N ARG A 531 14.68 29.78 41.27
CA ARG A 531 13.63 29.07 40.51
C ARG A 531 12.72 30.05 39.76
N PRO A 532 12.15 29.59 38.64
CA PRO A 532 10.72 29.74 38.42
C PRO A 532 10.03 28.37 38.26
N GLU A 533 8.74 28.33 38.60
CA GLU A 533 7.88 27.16 38.46
C GLU A 533 7.52 26.90 36.99
N GLN A 534 7.47 25.64 36.54
CA GLN A 534 6.63 25.29 35.38
C GLN A 534 6.19 23.82 35.33
N ARG A 535 4.92 23.69 34.92
CA ARG A 535 4.06 22.50 34.76
C ARG A 535 4.72 21.21 34.22
N SER A 536 4.10 20.10 34.62
CA SER A 536 4.27 18.74 34.12
C SER A 536 4.38 18.63 32.59
N LYS A 537 5.43 17.93 32.12
CA LYS A 537 5.69 17.64 30.71
C LYS A 537 4.86 16.45 30.22
N THR A 538 4.19 16.59 29.09
CA THR A 538 3.61 15.47 28.32
C THR A 538 4.56 15.04 27.20
N LEU A 539 4.85 13.74 27.10
CA LEU A 539 5.78 13.18 26.13
C LEU A 539 5.11 12.92 24.78
N HIS A 540 5.46 13.69 23.74
CA HIS A 540 5.17 13.36 22.34
C HIS A 540 6.35 13.77 21.44
N ASN A 541 7.26 12.81 21.20
CA ASN A 541 8.29 12.95 20.17
C ASN A 541 7.81 12.30 18.87
N PHE A 542 7.19 13.11 18.01
CA PHE A 542 7.11 12.87 16.57
C PHE A 542 7.37 14.21 15.87
N PRO A 543 8.43 14.35 15.05
CA PRO A 543 8.62 15.54 14.24
C PRO A 543 7.62 15.51 13.08
N LEU A 544 6.45 16.10 13.28
CA LEU A 544 5.51 16.41 12.20
C LEU A 544 5.98 17.70 11.50
N PRO A 545 6.22 17.70 10.18
CA PRO A 545 6.37 18.94 9.43
C PRO A 545 5.13 19.82 9.60
N ASN A 546 5.34 21.14 9.69
CA ASN A 546 4.30 22.15 9.95
C ASN A 546 3.29 22.28 8.80
N LEU A 547 2.37 21.32 8.66
CA LEU A 547 1.30 21.35 7.64
C LEU A 547 0.05 22.15 8.05
N TRP A 548 -0.04 22.61 9.30
CA TRP A 548 -1.19 23.37 9.82
C TRP A 548 -0.78 24.70 10.45
N GLY A 549 -0.23 25.60 9.62
CA GLY A 549 0.05 26.98 10.01
C GLY A 549 -1.21 27.81 10.26
N ASN A 550 -1.26 28.51 11.40
CA ASN A 550 -2.31 29.49 11.70
C ASN A 550 -2.18 30.72 10.81
N GLN A 551 -3.03 30.87 9.79
CA GLN A 551 -3.20 32.15 9.11
C GLN A 551 -3.87 33.16 10.06
N ARG A 552 -3.06 34.00 10.72
CA ARG A 552 -3.54 35.21 11.38
C ARG A 552 -3.99 36.21 10.32
N HIS A 553 -5.28 36.54 10.29
CA HIS A 553 -5.79 37.64 9.49
C HIS A 553 -5.21 38.97 9.97
N LEU A 554 -4.24 39.53 9.25
CA LEU A 554 -3.89 40.94 9.37
C LEU A 554 -4.91 41.76 8.58
N LYS A 555 -5.67 42.59 9.29
CA LYS A 555 -6.56 43.61 8.69
C LYS A 555 -5.73 44.80 8.23
N CYS A 556 -6.12 45.39 7.11
CA CYS A 556 -5.47 46.55 6.50
C CYS A 556 -5.43 47.76 7.46
N MET A 557 -4.31 48.49 7.45
CA MET A 557 -4.33 49.93 7.73
C MET A 557 -4.52 50.69 6.42
N LYS A 558 -5.29 51.79 6.51
CA LYS A 558 -5.52 52.75 5.43
C LYS A 558 -4.68 53.98 5.71
N ILE A 559 -3.96 54.48 4.70
CA ILE A 559 -3.36 55.82 4.70
C ILE A 559 -3.81 56.50 3.41
N ASP A 560 -4.44 57.66 3.55
CA ASP A 560 -4.92 58.48 2.45
C ASP A 560 -3.83 59.47 1.98
N SER A 561 -3.75 59.68 0.66
CA SER A 561 -3.41 60.93 -0.06
C SER A 561 -2.18 61.79 0.33
N ILE A 562 -1.36 62.18 -0.66
CA ILE A 562 -1.29 63.57 -1.21
C ILE A 562 -0.18 63.75 -2.31
N SER A 563 -0.58 64.41 -3.40
CA SER A 563 0.16 65.23 -4.41
C SER A 563 1.40 64.76 -5.21
N ASN A 564 1.25 64.90 -6.54
CA ASN A 564 2.12 65.59 -7.52
C ASN A 564 3.57 65.14 -7.80
N GLY A 565 3.79 64.77 -9.08
CA GLY A 565 4.51 65.69 -9.98
C GLY A 565 5.69 65.13 -10.80
N GLY A 566 5.56 65.15 -12.14
CA GLY A 566 6.67 65.59 -13.01
C GLY A 566 7.48 64.57 -13.84
N SER A 567 7.05 64.38 -15.10
CA SER A 567 7.86 64.55 -16.34
C SER A 567 9.03 63.61 -16.74
N GLY A 568 9.10 63.31 -18.05
CA GLY A 568 10.27 62.79 -18.80
C GLY A 568 10.23 61.28 -19.08
N ASP A 569 9.53 60.74 -20.07
CA ASP A 569 9.68 60.86 -21.55
C ASP A 569 11.04 60.40 -22.09
N HIS A 570 11.08 59.22 -22.75
CA HIS A 570 11.56 59.15 -24.14
C HIS A 570 11.02 57.95 -24.95
N ARG A 571 10.63 58.30 -26.18
CA ARG A 571 9.98 57.54 -27.27
C ARG A 571 10.93 56.43 -27.85
N LEU A 572 10.49 55.42 -28.63
CA LEU A 572 9.81 55.51 -29.95
C LEU A 572 9.16 54.18 -30.44
N ARG A 573 7.89 54.28 -30.90
CA ARG A 573 7.27 53.79 -32.18
C ARG A 573 7.64 52.37 -32.74
N ARG A 574 6.73 51.57 -33.32
CA ARG A 574 5.60 51.89 -34.26
C ARG A 574 4.41 50.90 -34.21
N ARG A 575 3.19 51.47 -34.19
CA ARG A 575 1.98 51.26 -35.05
C ARG A 575 1.39 49.86 -35.37
N SER A 576 0.13 49.69 -34.95
CA SER A 576 -0.98 48.81 -35.43
C SER A 576 -1.51 49.22 -36.83
N PRO A 577 -2.58 48.63 -37.47
CA PRO A 577 -3.77 47.89 -36.94
C PRO A 577 -4.22 46.63 -37.77
N PRO A 578 -5.38 45.97 -37.48
CA PRO A 578 -5.76 44.65 -38.04
C PRO A 578 -6.85 44.69 -39.16
N LEU A 579 -7.13 43.53 -39.78
CA LEU A 579 -8.18 43.35 -40.82
C LEU A 579 -9.04 42.07 -40.64
N LYS A 580 -10.20 42.09 -41.31
CA LYS A 580 -11.26 41.05 -41.40
C LYS A 580 -11.40 40.61 -42.88
N PHE A 581 -12.31 39.74 -43.35
CA PHE A 581 -13.50 39.06 -42.79
C PHE A 581 -13.85 37.88 -43.73
N ALA A 582 -14.26 36.69 -43.25
CA ALA A 582 -15.00 35.71 -44.08
C ALA A 582 -15.78 34.67 -43.27
N ASP A 583 -17.11 34.67 -43.42
CA ASP A 583 -18.01 33.58 -42.99
C ASP A 583 -18.24 32.59 -44.15
N SER A 584 -18.50 31.32 -43.81
CA SER A 584 -19.54 30.55 -44.51
C SER A 584 -20.13 29.47 -43.58
N SER A 585 -21.41 29.19 -43.74
CA SER A 585 -22.25 28.50 -42.77
C SER A 585 -23.09 27.39 -43.40
N VAL A 586 -23.19 26.24 -42.71
CA VAL A 586 -24.33 25.30 -42.76
C VAL A 586 -24.48 24.70 -41.35
N SER A 587 -25.70 24.34 -40.95
CA SER A 587 -26.12 24.42 -39.55
C SER A 587 -27.03 23.30 -39.04
N ILE A 588 -26.80 22.88 -37.78
CA ILE A 588 -27.83 22.55 -36.74
C ILE A 588 -28.57 21.18 -36.94
N PRO A 589 -29.11 20.50 -35.89
CA PRO A 589 -29.18 20.83 -34.44
C PRO A 589 -28.61 19.76 -33.46
N PHE A 590 -28.28 20.18 -32.23
CA PHE A 590 -28.97 19.70 -31.02
C PHE A 590 -28.85 20.72 -29.87
N ARG A 591 -29.91 20.89 -29.07
CA ARG A 591 -30.08 22.04 -28.16
C ARG A 591 -29.42 21.83 -26.79
N PHE A 592 -28.66 22.84 -26.33
CA PHE A 592 -28.45 23.11 -24.90
C PHE A 592 -29.35 24.26 -24.45
N GLY A 593 -29.96 24.13 -23.27
CA GLY A 593 -30.71 25.20 -22.61
C GLY A 593 -29.93 25.75 -21.41
N ASN A 594 -29.32 26.92 -21.58
CA ASN A 594 -28.72 27.68 -20.48
C ASN A 594 -29.80 28.53 -19.79
N SER A 595 -29.70 28.73 -18.47
CA SER A 595 -30.32 29.88 -17.80
C SER A 595 -29.39 30.44 -16.73
N ASP A 596 -28.85 31.63 -17.01
CA ASP A 596 -27.91 32.34 -16.16
C ASP A 596 -28.51 33.72 -15.83
N HIS A 597 -29.05 33.88 -14.62
CA HIS A 597 -29.68 35.12 -14.15
C HIS A 597 -29.28 35.40 -12.70
N ARG A 598 -28.08 35.95 -12.50
CA ARG A 598 -27.75 36.69 -11.28
C ARG A 598 -28.46 38.05 -11.28
N ARG A 599 -29.24 38.33 -10.23
CA ARG A 599 -29.67 39.70 -9.87
C ARG A 599 -28.99 40.12 -8.56
N PRO A 600 -28.68 41.42 -8.37
CA PRO A 600 -28.01 41.89 -7.16
C PRO A 600 -28.96 41.89 -5.95
N PHE A 601 -28.45 41.46 -4.80
CA PHE A 601 -29.19 41.52 -3.54
C PHE A 601 -29.34 42.97 -3.05
N LYS A 602 -30.59 43.42 -2.84
CA LYS A 602 -30.92 44.56 -1.99
C LYS A 602 -31.29 44.06 -0.59
N SER A 603 -31.03 44.88 0.41
CA SER A 603 -31.23 44.58 1.83
C SER A 603 -32.69 44.73 2.28
N GLY A 604 -33.18 43.76 3.07
CA GLY A 604 -34.12 44.01 4.17
C GLY A 604 -35.62 43.83 3.91
N SER A 605 -36.12 42.61 4.11
CA SER A 605 -37.36 42.33 4.85
C SER A 605 -37.30 40.90 5.41
N GLU A 606 -37.91 40.63 6.57
CA GLU A 606 -37.85 39.31 7.21
C GLU A 606 -38.75 38.27 6.51
N GLU A 607 -39.80 38.70 5.80
CA GLU A 607 -40.76 37.84 5.10
C GLU A 607 -40.10 36.94 4.04
N GLY A 608 -39.14 37.46 3.26
CA GLY A 608 -38.45 36.67 2.22
C GLY A 608 -37.59 35.53 2.78
N ILE A 609 -37.19 35.58 4.05
CA ILE A 609 -36.47 34.48 4.73
C ILE A 609 -37.45 33.37 5.12
N GLU A 610 -38.67 33.74 5.51
CA GLU A 610 -39.68 32.77 5.92
C GLU A 610 -40.33 32.08 4.71
N GLU A 611 -40.57 32.81 3.61
CA GLU A 611 -40.94 32.18 2.32
C GLU A 611 -39.90 31.14 1.85
N PHE A 612 -38.61 31.47 1.98
CA PHE A 612 -37.53 30.55 1.63
C PHE A 612 -37.47 29.33 2.56
N ARG A 613 -37.75 29.49 3.85
CA ARG A 613 -37.90 28.37 4.80
C ARG A 613 -39.08 27.49 4.49
N VAL A 614 -40.26 28.07 4.27
CA VAL A 614 -41.48 27.33 3.90
C VAL A 614 -41.24 26.52 2.63
N LYS A 615 -40.57 27.11 1.64
CA LYS A 615 -40.19 26.40 0.39
C LYS A 615 -39.24 25.23 0.65
N ILE A 616 -38.14 25.43 1.38
CA ILE A 616 -37.20 24.32 1.71
C ILE A 616 -37.89 23.21 2.52
N MET A 617 -38.76 23.58 3.47
CA MET A 617 -39.52 22.60 4.25
C MET A 617 -40.52 21.83 3.40
N SER A 618 -41.16 22.48 2.41
CA SER A 618 -42.02 21.83 1.41
C SER A 618 -41.25 20.85 0.53
N ASP A 619 -40.09 21.27 -0.01
CA ASP A 619 -39.24 20.45 -0.87
C ASP A 619 -38.71 19.21 -0.10
N LEU A 620 -38.29 19.38 1.16
CA LEU A 620 -37.90 18.28 2.04
C LEU A 620 -39.07 17.33 2.35
N LYS A 621 -40.28 17.85 2.55
CA LYS A 621 -41.48 17.03 2.76
C LYS A 621 -41.82 16.21 1.50
N THR A 622 -41.73 16.83 0.33
CA THR A 622 -41.93 16.17 -0.97
C THR A 622 -40.89 15.07 -1.21
N VAL A 623 -39.62 15.29 -0.85
CA VAL A 623 -38.57 14.25 -0.93
C VAL A 623 -38.83 13.12 0.07
N ARG A 624 -39.21 13.43 1.32
CA ARG A 624 -39.63 12.43 2.31
C ARG A 624 -40.78 11.59 1.77
N ASP A 625 -41.83 12.22 1.26
CA ASP A 625 -43.06 11.54 0.84
C ASP A 625 -42.82 10.65 -0.40
N LYS A 626 -41.93 11.06 -1.32
CA LYS A 626 -41.43 10.19 -2.41
C LYS A 626 -40.65 8.99 -1.91
N ILE A 627 -39.77 9.15 -0.92
CA ILE A 627 -39.04 8.04 -0.29
C ILE A 627 -40.03 7.09 0.41
N THR A 628 -41.00 7.65 1.13
CA THR A 628 -42.05 6.89 1.82
C THR A 628 -42.91 6.10 0.82
N GLN A 629 -43.39 6.69 -0.27
CA GLN A 629 -44.07 5.96 -1.35
C GLN A 629 -43.19 4.88 -1.98
N SER A 630 -41.89 5.12 -2.17
CA SER A 630 -40.97 4.11 -2.71
C SER A 630 -40.71 2.92 -1.77
N MET A 631 -41.01 3.07 -0.47
CA MET A 631 -40.95 1.98 0.52
C MET A 631 -42.29 1.26 0.62
N PHE A 632 -43.42 1.97 0.74
CA PHE A 632 -44.75 1.35 0.83
C PHE A 632 -45.20 0.64 -0.46
N ASN A 633 -44.67 0.98 -1.64
CA ASN A 633 -44.92 0.22 -2.88
C ASN A 633 -44.11 -1.08 -3.02
N LYS A 634 -43.35 -1.51 -2.00
CA LYS A 634 -42.64 -2.80 -2.01
C LYS A 634 -43.22 -3.88 -1.11
N ASP A 635 -44.09 -3.51 -0.17
CA ASP A 635 -44.56 -4.38 0.90
C ASP A 635 -46.10 -4.45 0.94
N VAL A 636 -46.73 -4.76 -0.21
CA VAL A 636 -48.15 -5.18 -0.28
C VAL A 636 -48.26 -6.42 -1.16
N ILE A 637 -48.54 -7.56 -0.52
CA ILE A 637 -48.97 -8.83 -1.11
C ILE A 637 -50.14 -9.32 -0.25
N GLU A 638 -51.34 -9.38 -0.83
CA GLU A 638 -52.54 -10.13 -0.43
C GLU A 638 -53.19 -10.50 -1.80
N GLU A 639 -53.55 -11.74 -2.17
CA GLU A 639 -54.63 -12.61 -1.63
C GLU A 639 -56.00 -11.88 -1.70
N GLU A 640 -57.09 -12.36 -2.32
CA GLU A 640 -57.44 -13.65 -2.99
C GLU A 640 -58.74 -13.50 -3.89
N GLU A 641 -59.26 -14.60 -4.49
CA GLU A 641 -60.63 -14.82 -5.10
C GLU A 641 -61.04 -14.08 -6.43
N GLU A 642 -61.45 -14.74 -7.54
CA GLU A 642 -62.77 -15.39 -7.95
C GLU A 642 -63.93 -14.38 -8.12
N GLU A 643 -64.75 -14.22 -9.19
CA GLU A 643 -65.39 -15.01 -10.30
C GLU A 643 -65.40 -14.16 -11.64
N ASP A 644 -65.99 -14.48 -12.82
CA ASP A 644 -66.24 -15.68 -13.68
C ASP A 644 -66.79 -15.19 -15.07
N ILE A 645 -67.06 -16.08 -16.05
CA ILE A 645 -67.79 -15.92 -17.35
C ILE A 645 -67.01 -15.15 -18.46
N ASP A 646 -66.90 -15.57 -19.74
CA ASP A 646 -67.62 -16.57 -20.56
C ASP A 646 -66.67 -17.37 -21.49
N GLY A 647 -67.15 -18.47 -22.11
CA GLY A 647 -66.29 -19.53 -22.68
C GLY A 647 -66.26 -19.76 -24.21
N SER A 648 -65.84 -21.00 -24.57
CA SER A 648 -65.59 -21.58 -25.92
C SER A 648 -64.25 -21.23 -26.61
N GLY A 649 -63.46 -22.17 -27.16
CA GLY A 649 -63.52 -23.64 -27.08
C GLY A 649 -62.49 -24.36 -28.01
N SER A 650 -62.24 -25.65 -27.73
CA SER A 650 -61.48 -26.68 -28.50
C SER A 650 -59.94 -26.80 -28.29
N GLY A 651 -59.47 -28.05 -28.05
CA GLY A 651 -58.04 -28.44 -28.09
C GLY A 651 -57.52 -29.33 -26.94
N GLN A 652 -57.80 -30.64 -26.97
CA GLN A 652 -57.25 -31.70 -26.08
C GLN A 652 -55.70 -31.84 -26.19
N GLU A 653 -54.92 -32.48 -25.30
CA GLU A 653 -55.04 -32.93 -23.88
C GLU A 653 -53.61 -33.27 -23.35
N LYS A 654 -53.34 -32.98 -22.06
CA LYS A 654 -52.81 -33.85 -20.96
C LYS A 654 -51.70 -34.92 -21.22
N GLU A 655 -50.85 -35.39 -20.28
CA GLU A 655 -50.49 -35.09 -18.86
C GLU A 655 -49.15 -35.82 -18.52
N VAL A 656 -48.17 -35.22 -17.82
CA VAL A 656 -47.85 -35.30 -16.36
C VAL A 656 -47.12 -36.56 -15.82
N SER A 657 -45.85 -36.38 -15.41
CA SER A 657 -45.09 -36.91 -14.21
C SER A 657 -45.14 -38.43 -13.84
N PRO A 658 -44.51 -38.95 -12.73
CA PRO A 658 -43.57 -38.36 -11.74
C PRO A 658 -42.32 -39.21 -11.31
N VAL A 659 -41.38 -38.53 -10.61
CA VAL A 659 -40.51 -38.96 -9.47
C VAL A 659 -39.44 -40.10 -9.57
N LYS A 660 -38.29 -39.82 -8.90
CA LYS A 660 -37.00 -40.54 -8.68
C LYS A 660 -37.09 -42.02 -8.19
N PRO A 661 -36.05 -42.87 -8.38
CA PRO A 661 -35.00 -43.04 -7.32
C PRO A 661 -33.56 -43.36 -7.81
N TRP A 662 -32.69 -43.80 -6.87
CA TRP A 662 -31.21 -43.90 -6.91
C TRP A 662 -30.55 -45.08 -7.70
N ASN A 663 -29.25 -44.90 -8.00
CA ASN A 663 -28.16 -45.90 -8.15
C ASN A 663 -28.16 -46.94 -9.31
N LEU A 664 -27.16 -46.88 -10.20
CA LEU A 664 -26.01 -47.83 -10.23
C LEU A 664 -24.96 -47.57 -11.34
N ARG A 665 -23.75 -48.07 -11.08
CA ARG A 665 -22.47 -47.92 -11.82
C ARG A 665 -22.29 -48.96 -12.93
N LYS A 666 -21.64 -48.62 -14.08
CA LYS A 666 -20.51 -49.41 -14.69
C LYS A 666 -19.83 -48.85 -15.96
N ARG A 667 -18.48 -48.85 -15.87
CA ARG A 667 -17.43 -49.17 -16.89
C ARG A 667 -16.93 -48.13 -17.91
N ARG A 668 -15.68 -48.39 -18.32
CA ARG A 668 -14.76 -47.61 -19.18
C ARG A 668 -14.94 -47.95 -20.66
N ALA A 669 -14.51 -47.06 -21.54
CA ALA A 669 -13.82 -47.41 -22.79
C ALA A 669 -12.76 -46.33 -23.12
N ALA A 670 -11.83 -46.65 -24.03
CA ALA A 670 -10.80 -45.74 -24.52
C ALA A 670 -10.80 -45.76 -26.06
N CYS A 671 -10.60 -44.60 -26.68
CA CYS A 671 -10.29 -44.40 -28.10
C CYS A 671 -9.18 -43.33 -28.14
N LYS A 672 -8.00 -43.58 -28.74
CA LYS A 672 -7.69 -43.72 -30.19
C LYS A 672 -7.79 -42.40 -30.96
N GLU A 673 -6.65 -41.94 -31.45
CA GLU A 673 -6.50 -40.88 -32.45
C GLU A 673 -7.02 -41.33 -33.83
N PRO A 674 -7.36 -40.38 -34.72
CA PRO A 674 -7.51 -40.60 -36.15
C PRO A 674 -6.21 -40.28 -36.93
N GLU A 675 -5.90 -41.10 -37.95
CA GLU A 675 -4.77 -40.89 -38.88
C GLU A 675 -5.20 -40.24 -40.21
N SER A 676 -4.23 -39.59 -40.88
CA SER A 676 -4.12 -39.39 -42.35
C SER A 676 -5.15 -38.47 -43.04
N ASN A 677 -4.76 -37.50 -43.88
CA ASN A 677 -4.01 -37.67 -45.14
C ASN A 677 -3.30 -36.33 -45.54
N SER A 678 -2.05 -36.31 -46.01
CA SER A 678 -1.57 -36.62 -47.40
C SER A 678 -2.01 -35.54 -48.42
N LEU A 679 -1.18 -34.87 -49.25
CA LEU A 679 0.23 -34.94 -49.70
C LEU A 679 0.79 -33.49 -49.86
N ASN A 680 2.09 -33.16 -50.04
CA ASN A 680 2.96 -33.49 -51.18
C ASN A 680 4.45 -33.12 -50.96
N HIS A 681 5.30 -33.36 -51.96
CA HIS A 681 6.70 -33.79 -51.79
C HIS A 681 7.76 -32.96 -52.57
N GLN A 682 8.93 -32.69 -51.97
CA GLN A 682 10.28 -32.50 -52.60
C GLN A 682 11.32 -32.20 -51.48
N ILE A 683 12.16 -33.15 -51.05
CA ILE A 683 13.45 -33.62 -51.62
C ILE A 683 14.56 -32.56 -51.64
N TYR A 684 15.56 -32.72 -50.76
CA TYR A 684 16.98 -32.79 -51.14
C TYR A 684 17.75 -33.74 -50.18
N LYS A 685 18.75 -34.45 -50.69
CA LYS A 685 19.60 -35.45 -49.99
C LYS A 685 20.68 -34.73 -49.15
N GLY A 686 21.28 -35.29 -48.09
CA GLY A 686 21.17 -36.59 -47.42
C GLY A 686 22.54 -37.09 -46.93
N PHE A 687 22.61 -37.92 -45.87
CA PHE A 687 23.71 -38.88 -45.59
C PHE A 687 23.30 -39.81 -44.43
N VAL A 688 23.65 -41.09 -44.48
CA VAL A 688 23.30 -42.14 -43.49
C VAL A 688 24.46 -43.14 -43.39
N ILE A 689 24.71 -43.69 -42.18
CA ILE A 689 25.24 -45.05 -41.85
C ILE A 689 25.15 -45.16 -40.31
N GLU A 690 24.14 -45.87 -39.80
CA GLU A 690 24.22 -47.18 -39.10
C GLU A 690 25.04 -47.24 -37.81
N GLU A 691 24.40 -47.68 -36.71
CA GLU A 691 25.05 -48.40 -35.61
C GLU A 691 24.31 -49.70 -35.26
N LYS A 692 25.08 -50.74 -34.96
CA LYS A 692 24.61 -52.08 -34.55
C LYS A 692 24.91 -52.36 -33.08
N ILE A 693 24.06 -53.16 -32.45
CA ILE A 693 24.26 -53.71 -31.10
C ILE A 693 25.19 -54.93 -31.17
N VAL A 694 26.14 -55.11 -30.23
CA VAL A 694 26.45 -56.39 -29.50
C VAL A 694 27.56 -56.24 -28.41
N LYS A 695 27.15 -56.57 -27.17
CA LYS A 695 27.79 -57.16 -25.95
C LYS A 695 29.32 -57.34 -25.76
N ASN A 696 29.74 -56.95 -24.53
CA ASN A 696 30.58 -57.62 -23.50
C ASN A 696 32.04 -58.10 -23.72
N HIS A 697 32.96 -57.64 -22.84
CA HIS A 697 33.82 -58.37 -21.85
C HIS A 697 35.12 -57.55 -21.50
N PRO A 698 36.05 -57.97 -20.59
CA PRO A 698 36.02 -57.58 -19.18
C PRO A 698 37.33 -56.95 -18.62
N SER A 699 37.30 -56.45 -17.37
CA SER A 699 38.49 -55.91 -16.67
C SER A 699 39.24 -56.96 -15.82
N PRO A 700 40.57 -56.80 -15.57
CA PRO A 700 41.44 -57.90 -15.11
C PRO A 700 41.51 -58.10 -13.58
N VAL A 701 42.34 -59.09 -13.18
CA VAL A 701 42.26 -59.91 -11.96
C VAL A 701 43.36 -59.60 -10.92
N ARG A 702 43.14 -60.09 -9.68
CA ARG A 702 44.11 -60.62 -8.67
C ARG A 702 44.31 -59.70 -7.43
N GLY A 703 44.16 -60.19 -6.18
CA GLY A 703 43.67 -61.50 -5.70
C GLY A 703 43.81 -61.66 -4.18
N GLY A 704 43.36 -62.80 -3.61
CA GLY A 704 43.72 -63.22 -2.24
C GLY A 704 42.59 -63.68 -1.30
N GLY A 705 42.19 -64.97 -1.41
CA GLY A 705 41.71 -65.81 -0.29
C GLY A 705 40.26 -65.63 0.22
N VAL A 706 39.59 -66.62 0.84
CA VAL A 706 39.94 -68.01 1.23
C VAL A 706 38.64 -68.86 1.23
N VAL A 707 38.67 -70.03 0.57
CA VAL A 707 37.88 -71.29 0.74
C VAL A 707 36.34 -71.23 0.95
N GLU A 708 35.62 -71.94 0.06
CA GLU A 708 34.19 -72.29 0.21
C GLU A 708 33.95 -73.46 1.18
N ALA A 709 32.77 -73.45 1.82
CA ALA A 709 32.11 -74.67 2.29
C ALA A 709 30.58 -74.51 2.12
N GLU A 710 29.97 -75.31 1.24
CA GLU A 710 28.54 -75.26 0.97
C GLU A 710 27.72 -75.70 2.19
N THR A 711 26.63 -74.98 2.49
CA THR A 711 25.56 -75.50 3.34
C THR A 711 24.20 -75.31 2.68
N THR A 712 23.39 -76.36 2.73
CA THR A 712 22.14 -76.50 1.99
C THR A 712 21.03 -75.58 2.54
N LYS A 713 20.19 -75.06 1.63
CA LYS A 713 19.09 -74.14 1.95
C LYS A 713 18.05 -74.77 2.89
N LYS A 714 18.02 -74.35 4.17
CA LYS A 714 16.81 -74.49 5.01
C LYS A 714 15.77 -73.45 4.59
N MET A 715 14.71 -73.89 3.93
CA MET A 715 13.58 -73.06 3.55
C MET A 715 12.72 -72.72 4.79
N ARG A 716 12.93 -71.54 5.39
CA ARG A 716 12.02 -71.04 6.44
C ARG A 716 10.66 -70.71 5.83
N VAL A 717 9.62 -71.45 6.21
CA VAL A 717 8.23 -71.17 5.84
C VAL A 717 7.82 -69.82 6.44
N LYS A 718 7.48 -68.85 5.58
CA LYS A 718 6.93 -67.57 6.02
C LYS A 718 5.43 -67.74 6.29
N PHE A 719 5.06 -67.91 7.55
CA PHE A 719 3.69 -67.68 7.99
C PHE A 719 3.40 -66.18 7.91
N SER A 720 2.54 -65.78 6.97
CA SER A 720 1.95 -64.44 6.94
C SER A 720 0.44 -64.57 6.74
N VAL A 721 -0.31 -64.60 7.84
CA VAL A 721 -1.75 -64.37 7.79
C VAL A 721 -1.93 -62.88 7.53
N LYS A 722 -2.55 -62.53 6.40
CA LYS A 722 -2.88 -61.15 6.07
C LYS A 722 -4.29 -60.89 6.60
N LEU A 723 -4.41 -59.98 7.56
CA LEU A 723 -5.70 -59.45 7.98
C LEU A 723 -6.47 -58.97 6.73
N SER A 724 -7.76 -59.29 6.69
CA SER A 724 -8.67 -58.78 5.69
C SER A 724 -8.83 -57.27 5.87
N LYS A 725 -9.28 -56.60 4.80
CA LYS A 725 -9.59 -55.17 4.89
C LYS A 725 -10.73 -54.85 5.85
N LYS A 726 -11.59 -55.83 6.16
CA LYS A 726 -12.74 -55.67 7.06
C LYS A 726 -12.28 -55.67 8.51
N GLU A 727 -11.44 -56.63 8.90
CA GLU A 727 -10.81 -56.65 10.23
C GLU A 727 -10.03 -55.34 10.47
N ILE A 728 -9.18 -54.92 9.52
CA ILE A 728 -8.43 -53.65 9.62
C ILE A 728 -9.36 -52.43 9.76
N GLU A 729 -10.54 -52.44 9.14
CA GLU A 729 -11.50 -51.33 9.22
C GLU A 729 -12.31 -51.35 10.52
N GLU A 730 -12.62 -52.53 11.05
CA GLU A 730 -13.26 -52.74 12.36
C GLU A 730 -12.30 -52.38 13.51
N ASP A 731 -11.03 -52.79 13.44
CA ASP A 731 -9.98 -52.41 14.41
C ASP A 731 -9.76 -50.89 14.46
N PHE A 732 -9.68 -50.23 13.30
CA PHE A 732 -9.51 -48.76 13.24
C PHE A 732 -10.70 -48.01 13.83
N ILE A 733 -11.93 -48.48 13.59
CA ILE A 733 -13.12 -47.90 14.24
C ILE A 733 -13.08 -48.15 15.76
N GLY A 734 -12.68 -49.34 16.20
CA GLY A 734 -12.59 -49.70 17.62
C GLY A 734 -11.54 -48.91 18.40
N ILE A 735 -10.40 -48.59 17.78
CA ILE A 735 -9.26 -47.92 18.44
C ILE A 735 -9.32 -46.38 18.28
N LEU A 736 -9.70 -45.88 17.11
CA LEU A 736 -9.60 -44.45 16.76
C LEU A 736 -10.95 -43.79 16.45
N GLY A 737 -12.07 -44.51 16.52
CA GLY A 737 -13.41 -44.00 16.23
C GLY A 737 -13.67 -43.67 14.75
N HIS A 738 -12.71 -43.86 13.85
CA HIS A 738 -12.82 -43.57 12.43
C HIS A 738 -12.19 -44.65 11.54
N ARG A 739 -12.63 -44.71 10.28
CA ARG A 739 -12.10 -45.67 9.29
C ARG A 739 -10.66 -45.33 8.89
N PRO A 740 -9.85 -46.30 8.41
CA PRO A 740 -8.47 -46.04 8.00
C PRO A 740 -8.39 -45.03 6.84
N PRO A 741 -7.48 -44.04 6.88
CA PRO A 741 -7.34 -43.06 5.81
C PRO A 741 -6.92 -43.70 4.48
N ARG A 742 -7.52 -43.25 3.37
CA ARG A 742 -7.22 -43.79 2.04
C ARG A 742 -5.82 -43.41 1.59
N ARG A 743 -4.90 -44.38 1.54
CA ARG A 743 -3.55 -44.20 0.96
C ARG A 743 -3.63 -43.57 -0.45
N PRO A 744 -2.91 -42.47 -0.72
CA PRO A 744 -2.87 -41.86 -2.05
C PRO A 744 -2.25 -42.81 -3.09
N LYS A 745 -2.59 -42.61 -4.37
CA LYS A 745 -2.07 -43.43 -5.47
C LYS A 745 -0.54 -43.30 -5.56
N LYS A 746 0.16 -44.45 -5.65
CA LYS A 746 1.62 -44.51 -5.68
C LYS A 746 2.21 -43.70 -6.86
N ARG A 747 3.17 -42.83 -6.56
CA ARG A 747 4.01 -42.12 -7.54
C ARG A 747 5.02 -43.09 -8.20
N PRO A 748 5.56 -42.78 -9.40
CA PRO A 748 6.64 -43.55 -10.01
C PRO A 748 7.88 -43.64 -9.11
N ARG A 749 8.53 -44.82 -9.06
CA ARG A 749 9.66 -45.09 -8.14
C ARG A 749 10.82 -44.11 -8.27
N THR A 750 11.12 -43.63 -9.47
CA THR A 750 12.21 -42.68 -9.74
C THR A 750 11.95 -41.31 -9.09
N VAL A 751 10.68 -40.86 -9.11
CA VAL A 751 10.24 -39.62 -8.46
C VAL A 751 10.29 -39.76 -6.94
N GLN A 752 9.85 -40.91 -6.41
CA GLN A 752 9.92 -41.20 -4.98
C GLN A 752 11.38 -41.19 -4.48
N LYS A 753 12.31 -41.86 -5.18
CA LYS A 753 13.74 -41.84 -4.81
C LYS A 753 14.34 -40.42 -4.78
N LYS A 754 13.97 -39.53 -5.71
CA LYS A 754 14.43 -38.14 -5.68
C LYS A 754 13.86 -37.38 -4.48
N LEU A 755 12.57 -37.58 -4.17
CA LEU A 755 11.92 -36.96 -3.00
C LEU A 755 12.48 -37.49 -1.67
N ASP A 756 12.70 -38.80 -1.53
CA ASP A 756 13.28 -39.40 -0.32
C ASP A 756 14.73 -38.93 -0.08
N SER A 757 15.44 -38.54 -1.14
CA SER A 757 16.80 -37.98 -1.08
C SER A 757 16.84 -36.48 -0.75
N LEU A 758 15.76 -35.74 -1.04
CA LEU A 758 15.63 -34.31 -0.74
C LEU A 758 14.98 -34.07 0.63
N TYR A 759 14.12 -34.98 1.07
CA TYR A 759 13.39 -34.91 2.34
C TYR A 759 13.41 -36.29 3.03
N PRO A 760 14.52 -36.66 3.71
CA PRO A 760 14.63 -37.88 4.49
C PRO A 760 13.71 -37.80 5.72
N GLY A 761 12.43 -38.13 5.51
CA GLY A 761 11.35 -37.94 6.48
C GLY A 761 9.94 -37.95 5.86
N LEU A 762 9.81 -37.84 4.53
CA LEU A 762 8.52 -37.87 3.79
C LEU A 762 7.65 -39.12 4.02
N TYR A 763 8.19 -40.16 4.63
CA TYR A 763 7.52 -41.41 5.00
C TYR A 763 7.02 -41.44 6.46
N LEU A 764 7.31 -40.42 7.27
CA LEU A 764 6.87 -40.25 8.66
C LEU A 764 5.57 -39.41 8.73
N THR A 765 4.49 -39.90 8.11
CA THR A 765 3.19 -39.19 8.05
C THR A 765 2.46 -39.07 9.40
N GLU A 766 3.01 -39.64 10.47
CA GLU A 766 2.38 -39.75 11.79
C GLU A 766 3.13 -38.97 12.89
N VAL A 767 4.24 -38.29 12.55
CA VAL A 767 4.98 -37.44 13.49
C VAL A 767 4.49 -35.99 13.37
N THR A 768 3.51 -35.62 14.19
CA THR A 768 3.05 -34.23 14.35
C THR A 768 3.73 -33.58 15.56
N HIS A 769 3.73 -32.24 15.62
CA HIS A 769 4.28 -31.50 16.76
C HIS A 769 3.63 -31.91 18.11
N ASP A 770 2.35 -32.26 18.10
CA ASP A 770 1.63 -32.70 19.30
C ASP A 770 2.08 -34.08 19.82
N ALA A 771 2.76 -34.90 19.00
CA ALA A 771 3.34 -36.17 19.44
C ALA A 771 4.51 -36.00 20.43
N TYR A 772 5.02 -34.78 20.60
CA TYR A 772 6.07 -34.43 21.56
C TYR A 772 5.55 -33.70 22.81
N LYS A 773 4.23 -33.45 22.92
CA LYS A 773 3.64 -32.89 24.14
C LYS A 773 3.51 -33.99 25.20
N VAL A 774 4.41 -33.99 26.17
CA VAL A 774 4.23 -34.75 27.42
C VAL A 774 3.10 -34.08 28.22
N PRO A 775 2.01 -34.79 28.56
CA PRO A 775 0.99 -34.24 29.44
C PRO A 775 1.55 -34.15 30.86
N GLU A 776 1.50 -32.97 31.48
CA GLU A 776 1.78 -32.84 32.91
C GLU A 776 0.61 -33.46 33.69
N GLU A 777 0.90 -34.44 34.53
CA GLU A 777 -0.09 -35.03 35.43
C GLU A 777 -0.51 -34.01 36.49
N THR A 778 -1.74 -33.50 36.40
CA THR A 778 -2.39 -32.85 37.53
C THR A 778 -2.53 -33.85 38.67
N LYS A 779 -1.69 -33.69 39.70
CA LYS A 779 -1.85 -34.40 40.96
C LYS A 779 -3.18 -34.01 41.61
N VAL A 780 -3.84 -35.04 42.14
CA VAL A 780 -5.14 -35.04 42.85
C VAL A 780 -5.09 -34.16 44.10
#